data_AF-A0A7J4IS11-F1
#
_entry.id   AF-A0A7J4IS11-F1
#
_cell.length_a   1.000
_cell.length_b   1.000
_cell.length_c   1.000
_cell.angle_alpha   90.00
_cell.angle_beta   90.00
_cell.angle_gamma   90.00
#
_symmetry.space_group_name_H-M   'P 1'
#
loop_
_entity.id
_entity.type
_entity.pdbx_description
1 polymer ?
#
loop_
_entity_poly.entity_id
_entity_poly.type
_entity_poly.pdbx_seq_one_letter_code
_entity_poly.pdbx_strand_id
1 'polypeptide(L)'
;MDREKIVSRTLVIFVIVLLGMVAVPSATSLPTGVAGVKDSGCNCHGAVTSDSVVPTLEGLPDIYNYSEVYTLNIGFTGGPADPANINQGGFNLWVSDGIISPSDASVQSWNPNEVSHTDAGNDQTSWTVEWTAPANDRNIEFILHTNSVNGNAGSSEGGTSGDEWNRLSVQVSSPIVVLEQANPYTVLTTLIVVSFVLLLLVLTFIFYQNNPESFDWEHFAPWIAGWLTTTDHKRVGTLYFLAGFFFLGIGGIMAILIRIQLMVPGNDFLTQDQYNQFFTLHGTTMIFLAAMPLINGAANWMVPLQIGAPDLALPRLNAMSFWLQPVGAFLIFTGVFSGTGADTGWTGYAPYIVSETAHVGTTMWVAGQILLVASSTLTGINFLTTIAVMRAPGMGWMQMPLFTWSILVANLMLFLSIPAFGVGLIQVYLDRVIGTAFYDAASGGDPLLWSHLFWYFGHPEVYVVIVPAFGIISEVIATSARRSVFGYRSMVYAMAGIGIVSFIVYGHHMFTSGMDPTLRFVTMLTTMLVAVPTGIKIFNWLMTMNGGSLVYRTHTLWALGFLVTFTLGGISGMFFPSMAMDLHFHESYFVVAHFHYVLVGGTVFGLFCGVYYWFPKMSGKMLNEKLGVLHFLTAFVTYNGIFWPMHRLGVWGMARRHHTYFISVDEVRGVDGEVITEAVIGALPPEAAGWNMFITVCAILFFFSNFILVANVIISLVRGQKAPADPWGGWSFEWMTSSPPPTPSFGRFENGEWYDLPTLTDANEHIAHEPSKLGIWFSKLMVADKEEVDN
;
A
#
# COMPACT_ATOMS: atom_id res chain seq x y z
N MET A 1 58.70 19.92 -9.41
CA MET A 1 58.73 18.45 -9.35
C MET A 1 57.49 17.99 -8.61
N ASP A 2 56.52 17.27 -9.17
CA ASP A 2 56.45 16.66 -10.49
C ASP A 2 55.01 16.69 -10.99
N ARG A 3 54.89 17.16 -12.23
CA ARG A 3 53.66 17.23 -13.00
C ARG A 3 53.73 16.14 -14.06
N GLU A 4 53.83 14.88 -13.63
CA GLU A 4 53.91 13.73 -14.53
C GLU A 4 53.11 12.55 -13.95
N LYS A 5 51.78 12.66 -14.08
CA LYS A 5 50.89 11.50 -14.17
C LYS A 5 50.03 11.70 -15.42
N ILE A 6 49.72 10.58 -16.07
CA ILE A 6 48.74 10.41 -17.15
C ILE A 6 49.34 10.55 -18.56
N VAL A 7 50.32 9.71 -18.88
CA VAL A 7 50.48 9.16 -20.23
C VAL A 7 50.81 7.68 -20.04
N SER A 8 50.27 6.80 -20.89
CA SER A 8 50.55 5.34 -20.94
C SER A 8 49.58 4.40 -20.22
N ARG A 9 48.28 4.62 -20.41
CA ARG A 9 47.30 3.51 -20.57
C ARG A 9 46.53 3.64 -21.88
N THR A 10 46.22 4.88 -22.28
CA THR A 10 45.64 5.20 -23.59
C THR A 10 46.60 4.91 -24.74
N LEU A 11 47.92 5.10 -24.57
CA LEU A 11 48.90 4.84 -25.63
C LEU A 11 49.11 3.34 -25.90
N VAL A 12 49.04 2.52 -24.85
CA VAL A 12 49.14 1.05 -24.96
C VAL A 12 47.87 0.48 -25.60
N ILE A 13 46.69 1.03 -25.26
CA ILE A 13 45.42 0.69 -25.92
C ILE A 13 45.45 1.17 -27.38
N PHE A 14 45.99 2.36 -27.68
CA PHE A 14 46.11 2.85 -29.07
C PHE A 14 47.08 2.00 -29.90
N VAL A 15 48.18 1.50 -29.32
CA VAL A 15 49.14 0.63 -30.02
C VAL A 15 48.60 -0.79 -30.20
N ILE A 16 47.80 -1.30 -29.26
CA ILE A 16 47.09 -2.60 -29.40
C ILE A 16 45.96 -2.49 -30.43
N VAL A 17 45.25 -1.35 -30.50
CA VAL A 17 44.25 -1.07 -31.54
C VAL A 17 44.93 -0.87 -32.92
N LEU A 18 46.08 -0.19 -32.99
CA LEU A 18 46.85 -0.04 -34.24
C LEU A 18 47.48 -1.35 -34.74
N LEU A 19 47.94 -2.24 -33.85
CA LEU A 19 48.42 -3.58 -34.22
C LEU A 19 47.27 -4.53 -34.59
N GLY A 20 46.07 -4.32 -34.04
CA GLY A 20 44.84 -5.02 -34.44
C GLY A 20 44.28 -4.59 -35.81
N MET A 21 44.73 -3.46 -36.36
CA MET A 21 44.26 -2.91 -37.65
C MET A 21 45.14 -3.24 -38.86
N VAL A 22 46.19 -4.06 -38.73
CA VAL A 22 47.10 -4.43 -39.85
C VAL A 22 47.08 -5.93 -40.18
N ALA A 23 46.01 -6.62 -39.83
CA ALA A 23 45.69 -7.93 -40.38
C ALA A 23 44.27 -7.89 -40.93
N VAL A 24 44.08 -7.19 -42.04
CA VAL A 24 42.86 -7.36 -42.85
C VAL A 24 42.94 -8.78 -43.41
N PRO A 25 42.01 -9.70 -43.06
CA PRO A 25 41.92 -10.97 -43.77
C PRO A 25 41.61 -10.64 -45.22
N SER A 26 42.56 -10.88 -46.11
CA SER A 26 42.28 -10.87 -47.54
C SER A 26 41.59 -12.20 -47.82
N ALA A 27 40.28 -12.15 -48.07
CA ALA A 27 39.61 -13.28 -48.69
C ALA A 27 40.21 -13.43 -50.11
N THR A 28 40.55 -14.64 -50.49
CA THR A 28 40.86 -14.98 -51.89
C THR A 28 39.55 -15.26 -52.61
N SER A 29 39.30 -14.61 -53.75
CA SER A 29 38.16 -14.99 -54.58
C SER A 29 38.34 -16.42 -55.07
N LEU A 30 37.29 -17.23 -54.93
CA LEU A 30 37.24 -18.60 -55.41
C LEU A 30 35.96 -18.75 -56.26
N PRO A 31 36.03 -19.45 -57.40
CA PRO A 31 34.84 -19.79 -58.20
C PRO A 31 33.80 -20.59 -57.38
N THR A 32 34.25 -21.28 -56.34
CA THR A 32 33.43 -22.05 -55.39
C THR A 32 32.96 -21.21 -54.19
N GLY A 33 32.88 -19.89 -54.27
CA GLY A 33 32.50 -19.05 -53.13
C GLY A 33 33.49 -19.04 -51.94
N VAL A 34 33.14 -18.27 -50.91
CA VAL A 34 34.02 -17.96 -49.76
C VAL A 34 33.32 -18.21 -48.42
N ALA A 35 34.10 -18.49 -47.38
CA ALA A 35 33.64 -18.69 -46.00
C ALA A 35 34.37 -17.73 -45.04
N GLY A 36 33.77 -17.46 -43.88
CA GLY A 36 34.35 -16.64 -42.82
C GLY A 36 34.40 -15.14 -43.14
N VAL A 37 33.60 -14.67 -44.11
CA VAL A 37 33.61 -13.27 -44.56
C VAL A 37 32.57 -12.39 -43.86
N LYS A 38 31.90 -12.91 -42.82
CA LYS A 38 30.89 -12.19 -42.02
C LYS A 38 31.31 -10.77 -41.62
N ASP A 39 32.52 -10.62 -41.08
CA ASP A 39 33.02 -9.34 -40.59
C ASP A 39 33.97 -8.65 -41.57
N SER A 40 34.69 -9.43 -42.40
CA SER A 40 35.68 -8.90 -43.33
C SER A 40 35.09 -8.45 -44.66
N GLY A 41 33.93 -8.97 -45.08
CA GLY A 41 33.34 -8.70 -46.39
C GLY A 41 34.08 -9.33 -47.57
N CYS A 42 33.58 -9.09 -48.79
CA CYS A 42 34.12 -9.66 -50.04
C CYS A 42 35.29 -8.83 -50.60
N ASN A 43 36.28 -8.53 -49.76
CA ASN A 43 37.40 -7.63 -50.09
C ASN A 43 38.28 -8.08 -51.27
N CYS A 44 38.14 -9.32 -51.75
CA CYS A 44 38.73 -9.77 -53.00
C CYS A 44 38.28 -8.93 -54.21
N HIS A 45 37.07 -8.37 -54.18
CA HIS A 45 36.50 -7.55 -55.26
C HIS A 45 36.64 -6.04 -55.01
N GLY A 46 37.37 -5.61 -53.97
CA GLY A 46 37.56 -4.20 -53.64
C GLY A 46 37.50 -3.94 -52.14
N ALA A 47 38.23 -2.93 -51.65
CA ALA A 47 38.33 -2.64 -50.22
C ALA A 47 37.09 -1.97 -49.61
N VAL A 48 36.14 -1.53 -50.43
CA VAL A 48 34.90 -0.84 -50.02
C VAL A 48 33.72 -1.42 -50.80
N THR A 49 32.54 -1.36 -50.19
CA THR A 49 31.28 -1.74 -50.84
C THR A 49 30.91 -0.75 -51.94
N SER A 50 30.15 -1.20 -52.94
CA SER A 50 29.61 -0.34 -54.00
C SER A 50 28.08 -0.34 -53.99
N ASP A 51 27.49 0.85 -53.99
CA ASP A 51 26.02 1.04 -54.07
C ASP A 51 25.43 0.64 -55.44
N SER A 52 26.29 0.39 -56.44
CA SER A 52 25.89 -0.17 -57.72
C SER A 52 25.40 -1.62 -57.62
N VAL A 53 25.81 -2.36 -56.59
CA VAL A 53 25.36 -3.73 -56.30
C VAL A 53 24.35 -3.68 -55.16
N VAL A 54 23.09 -4.01 -55.43
CA VAL A 54 22.01 -3.97 -54.44
C VAL A 54 21.65 -5.40 -54.03
N PRO A 55 22.07 -5.87 -52.84
CA PRO A 55 21.73 -7.20 -52.32
C PRO A 55 20.25 -7.30 -51.94
N THR A 56 19.65 -8.45 -52.20
CA THR A 56 18.28 -8.79 -51.82
C THR A 56 18.25 -10.09 -51.02
N LEU A 57 17.47 -10.09 -49.95
CA LEU A 57 17.17 -11.28 -49.14
C LEU A 57 15.67 -11.30 -48.87
N GLU A 58 14.98 -12.19 -49.57
CA GLU A 58 13.52 -12.33 -49.52
C GLU A 58 13.12 -13.67 -48.88
N GLY A 59 11.90 -13.74 -48.33
CA GLY A 59 11.38 -14.96 -47.69
C GLY A 59 11.57 -15.03 -46.17
N LEU A 60 12.16 -14.00 -45.55
CA LEU A 60 12.24 -13.88 -44.10
C LEU A 60 10.88 -13.44 -43.50
N PRO A 61 10.42 -14.08 -42.41
CA PRO A 61 9.25 -13.60 -41.67
C PRO A 61 9.62 -12.41 -40.77
N ASP A 62 8.63 -11.63 -40.32
CA ASP A 62 8.85 -10.62 -39.27
C ASP A 62 9.10 -11.27 -37.89
N ILE A 63 8.43 -12.40 -37.64
CA ILE A 63 8.53 -13.25 -36.45
C ILE A 63 8.53 -14.71 -36.92
N TYR A 64 9.54 -15.51 -36.54
CA TYR A 64 9.61 -16.93 -36.91
C TYR A 64 8.81 -17.81 -35.96
N ASN A 65 8.32 -18.97 -36.43
CA ASN A 65 7.85 -20.05 -35.58
C ASN A 65 8.99 -21.02 -35.27
N TYR A 66 8.97 -21.61 -34.07
CA TYR A 66 10.02 -22.53 -33.63
C TYR A 66 10.19 -23.71 -34.58
N SER A 67 11.44 -23.96 -35.00
CA SER A 67 11.80 -25.09 -35.87
C SER A 67 11.08 -25.13 -37.22
N GLU A 68 10.45 -24.04 -37.65
CA GLU A 68 9.87 -23.92 -38.98
C GLU A 68 10.96 -23.69 -40.03
N VAL A 69 10.75 -24.22 -41.23
CA VAL A 69 11.67 -24.07 -42.37
C VAL A 69 11.15 -22.98 -43.30
N TYR A 70 11.99 -21.98 -43.56
CA TYR A 70 11.71 -20.88 -44.47
C TYR A 70 12.60 -20.99 -45.71
N THR A 71 12.00 -20.90 -46.89
CA THR A 71 12.72 -20.79 -48.16
C THR A 71 13.12 -19.33 -48.38
N LEU A 72 14.43 -19.06 -48.42
CA LEU A 72 14.98 -17.73 -48.62
C LEU A 72 15.51 -17.59 -50.04
N ASN A 73 15.18 -16.48 -50.70
CA ASN A 73 15.72 -16.12 -51.99
C ASN A 73 16.77 -15.02 -51.80
N ILE A 74 18.00 -15.35 -52.20
CA ILE A 74 19.17 -14.49 -52.13
C ILE A 74 19.42 -13.97 -53.53
N GLY A 75 19.74 -12.69 -53.67
CA GLY A 75 20.18 -12.18 -54.96
C GLY A 75 20.85 -10.83 -54.88
N PHE A 76 21.19 -10.29 -56.04
CA PHE A 76 21.58 -8.90 -56.17
C PHE A 76 21.17 -8.35 -57.54
N THR A 77 21.12 -7.02 -57.64
CA THR A 77 20.97 -6.31 -58.92
C THR A 77 22.07 -5.28 -59.11
N GLY A 78 22.40 -4.98 -60.37
CA GLY A 78 23.44 -4.00 -60.73
C GLY A 78 24.89 -4.54 -60.67
N GLY A 79 25.85 -3.63 -60.62
CA GLY A 79 27.28 -3.92 -60.80
C GLY A 79 27.67 -4.24 -62.26
N PRO A 80 28.88 -4.77 -62.49
CA PRO A 80 29.43 -5.02 -63.82
C PRO A 80 29.00 -6.35 -64.48
N ALA A 81 28.15 -7.14 -63.82
CA ALA A 81 27.64 -8.40 -64.36
C ALA A 81 26.82 -8.20 -65.65
N ASP A 82 27.14 -8.99 -66.67
CA ASP A 82 26.41 -9.06 -67.94
C ASP A 82 26.06 -10.53 -68.24
N PRO A 83 24.87 -10.85 -68.78
CA PRO A 83 24.50 -12.20 -69.19
C PRO A 83 25.49 -12.89 -70.15
N ALA A 84 26.35 -12.15 -70.84
CA ALA A 84 27.40 -12.68 -71.71
C ALA A 84 28.68 -13.10 -70.96
N ASN A 85 28.81 -12.77 -69.67
CA ASN A 85 29.97 -13.13 -68.86
C ASN A 85 29.94 -14.62 -68.48
N ILE A 86 31.12 -15.24 -68.42
CA ILE A 86 31.31 -16.63 -67.99
C ILE A 86 31.36 -16.82 -66.46
N ASN A 87 30.92 -15.79 -65.72
CA ASN A 87 30.62 -15.72 -64.28
C ASN A 87 29.88 -14.38 -64.06
N GLN A 88 28.79 -14.37 -63.30
CA GLN A 88 27.98 -13.16 -63.07
C GLN A 88 28.13 -12.64 -61.64
N GLY A 89 28.27 -13.51 -60.64
CA GLY A 89 28.42 -13.05 -59.27
C GLY A 89 28.32 -14.16 -58.24
N GLY A 90 28.39 -13.76 -56.98
CA GLY A 90 28.42 -14.66 -55.85
C GLY A 90 27.75 -14.08 -54.61
N PHE A 91 27.53 -14.95 -53.62
CA PHE A 91 27.07 -14.55 -52.29
C PHE A 91 27.74 -15.34 -51.17
N ASN A 92 27.68 -14.79 -49.96
CA ASN A 92 27.88 -15.50 -48.69
C ASN A 92 26.79 -15.02 -47.71
N LEU A 93 25.99 -15.96 -47.19
CA LEU A 93 24.96 -15.68 -46.19
C LEU A 93 25.36 -16.34 -44.87
N TRP A 94 25.40 -15.53 -43.81
CA TRP A 94 25.63 -15.97 -42.44
C TRP A 94 24.41 -15.68 -41.56
N VAL A 95 24.09 -16.58 -40.63
CA VAL A 95 23.01 -16.41 -39.64
C VAL A 95 23.48 -16.68 -38.21
N SER A 96 22.98 -15.89 -37.26
CA SER A 96 23.39 -15.98 -35.85
C SER A 96 22.92 -17.23 -35.09
N ASP A 97 21.78 -17.81 -35.47
CA ASP A 97 21.21 -19.04 -34.88
C ASP A 97 20.24 -19.70 -35.88
N GLY A 98 19.91 -20.97 -35.68
CA GLY A 98 19.21 -21.81 -36.67
C GLY A 98 20.17 -22.45 -37.70
N ILE A 99 19.61 -23.24 -38.62
CA ILE A 99 20.37 -24.05 -39.58
C ILE A 99 20.02 -23.63 -41.01
N ILE A 100 21.00 -23.19 -41.80
CA ILE A 100 20.83 -22.93 -43.24
C ILE A 100 21.36 -24.10 -44.04
N SER A 101 20.56 -24.58 -44.99
CA SER A 101 20.87 -25.69 -45.90
C SER A 101 20.76 -25.25 -47.37
N PRO A 102 21.62 -25.79 -48.26
CA PRO A 102 21.51 -25.55 -49.70
C PRO A 102 20.22 -26.13 -50.28
N SER A 103 19.51 -25.40 -51.15
CA SER A 103 18.30 -25.91 -51.81
C SER A 103 18.60 -26.68 -53.10
N ASP A 104 19.73 -26.41 -53.75
CA ASP A 104 20.14 -27.07 -55.00
C ASP A 104 21.68 -27.07 -55.19
N ALA A 105 22.15 -27.54 -56.35
CA ALA A 105 23.57 -27.70 -56.66
C ALA A 105 24.33 -26.37 -56.89
N SER A 106 23.64 -25.24 -57.00
CA SER A 106 24.23 -23.90 -57.16
C SER A 106 24.71 -23.32 -55.82
N VAL A 107 24.33 -23.94 -54.70
CA VAL A 107 24.68 -23.51 -53.34
C VAL A 107 25.42 -24.61 -52.59
N GLN A 108 26.34 -24.22 -51.70
CA GLN A 108 27.01 -25.10 -50.75
C GLN A 108 26.96 -24.52 -49.34
N SER A 109 27.07 -25.41 -48.35
CA SER A 109 27.17 -25.06 -46.93
C SER A 109 28.59 -25.26 -46.43
N TRP A 110 29.10 -24.24 -45.74
CA TRP A 110 30.40 -24.30 -45.06
C TRP A 110 30.24 -24.82 -43.64
N ASN A 111 29.17 -24.38 -42.97
CA ASN A 111 28.76 -24.82 -41.65
C ASN A 111 27.24 -24.59 -41.50
N PRO A 112 26.59 -25.06 -40.41
CA PRO A 112 25.15 -24.91 -40.23
C PRO A 112 24.64 -23.47 -40.27
N ASN A 113 25.51 -22.48 -40.09
CA ASN A 113 25.17 -21.07 -40.00
C ASN A 113 25.68 -20.24 -41.19
N GLU A 114 26.29 -20.88 -42.19
CA GLU A 114 26.94 -20.19 -43.30
C GLU A 114 26.90 -20.97 -44.61
N VAL A 115 26.41 -20.31 -45.66
CA VAL A 115 26.27 -20.86 -47.02
C VAL A 115 26.80 -19.89 -48.07
N SER A 116 27.22 -20.42 -49.22
CA SER A 116 27.73 -19.65 -50.36
C SER A 116 27.43 -20.38 -51.67
N HIS A 117 27.74 -19.77 -52.80
CA HIS A 117 27.54 -20.37 -54.13
C HIS A 117 28.62 -21.44 -54.44
N THR A 118 28.30 -22.37 -55.34
CA THR A 118 29.26 -23.30 -55.98
C THR A 118 29.77 -22.74 -57.30
N ASP A 119 30.70 -23.44 -57.96
CA ASP A 119 31.12 -23.11 -59.33
C ASP A 119 29.93 -22.99 -60.29
N ALA A 120 28.92 -23.85 -60.16
CA ALA A 120 27.71 -23.82 -60.98
C ALA A 120 26.77 -22.67 -60.61
N GLY A 121 26.88 -22.15 -59.39
CA GLY A 121 26.14 -20.97 -58.92
C GLY A 121 26.80 -19.66 -59.30
N ASN A 122 28.05 -19.65 -59.73
CA ASN A 122 28.80 -18.43 -60.05
C ASN A 122 28.32 -17.73 -61.34
N ASP A 123 27.57 -18.44 -62.19
CA ASP A 123 26.94 -17.92 -63.42
C ASP A 123 25.54 -17.29 -63.19
N GLN A 124 25.18 -17.03 -61.94
CA GLN A 124 23.84 -16.59 -61.54
C GLN A 124 23.91 -15.31 -60.69
N THR A 125 22.78 -14.59 -60.61
CA THR A 125 22.62 -13.41 -59.74
C THR A 125 21.59 -13.64 -58.63
N SER A 126 21.00 -14.84 -58.58
CA SER A 126 20.01 -15.24 -57.57
C SER A 126 20.16 -16.71 -57.20
N TRP A 127 19.98 -17.03 -55.93
CA TRP A 127 20.08 -18.37 -55.36
C TRP A 127 18.97 -18.58 -54.34
N THR A 128 18.62 -19.84 -54.08
CA THR A 128 17.65 -20.20 -53.06
C THR A 128 18.35 -20.99 -51.96
N VAL A 129 17.92 -20.81 -50.70
CA VAL A 129 18.39 -21.57 -49.54
C VAL A 129 17.23 -21.87 -48.60
N GLU A 130 17.38 -22.87 -47.74
CA GLU A 130 16.40 -23.14 -46.69
C GLU A 130 16.98 -22.83 -45.32
N TRP A 131 16.29 -22.00 -44.53
CA TRP A 131 16.65 -21.72 -43.14
C TRP A 131 15.64 -22.37 -42.20
N THR A 132 16.13 -23.25 -41.33
CA THR A 132 15.36 -23.81 -40.21
C THR A 132 15.56 -22.93 -38.98
N ALA A 133 14.49 -22.31 -38.50
CA ALA A 133 14.52 -21.45 -37.32
C ALA A 133 14.87 -22.23 -36.05
N PRO A 134 15.54 -21.61 -35.06
CA PRO A 134 15.92 -22.32 -33.85
C PRO A 134 14.73 -22.59 -32.92
N ALA A 135 14.95 -23.44 -31.92
CA ALA A 135 13.94 -23.82 -30.93
C ALA A 135 13.99 -22.97 -29.64
N ASN A 136 14.71 -21.84 -29.64
CA ASN A 136 14.97 -21.00 -28.48
C ASN A 136 14.56 -19.54 -28.72
N ASP A 137 14.28 -18.80 -27.64
CA ASP A 137 13.87 -17.39 -27.71
C ASP A 137 15.05 -16.45 -27.93
N ARG A 138 15.40 -16.22 -29.21
CA ARG A 138 16.44 -15.25 -29.59
C ARG A 138 16.09 -14.53 -30.89
N ASN A 139 16.42 -13.23 -30.94
CA ASN A 139 16.42 -12.49 -32.19
C ASN A 139 17.56 -13.01 -33.08
N ILE A 140 17.27 -13.12 -34.37
CA ILE A 140 18.16 -13.74 -35.36
C ILE A 140 18.67 -12.67 -36.30
N GLU A 141 19.99 -12.59 -36.45
CA GLU A 141 20.65 -11.69 -37.38
C GLU A 141 21.13 -12.46 -38.61
N PHE A 142 20.77 -11.95 -39.78
CA PHE A 142 21.25 -12.41 -41.09
C PHE A 142 22.20 -11.38 -41.67
N ILE A 143 23.35 -11.82 -42.14
CA ILE A 143 24.33 -10.99 -42.83
C ILE A 143 24.59 -11.61 -44.19
N LEU A 144 24.16 -10.90 -45.24
CA LEU A 144 24.33 -11.28 -46.63
C LEU A 144 25.42 -10.40 -47.26
N HIS A 145 26.41 -11.04 -47.88
CA HIS A 145 27.36 -10.41 -48.79
C HIS A 145 27.07 -10.88 -50.20
N THR A 146 27.05 -9.97 -51.17
CA THR A 146 26.95 -10.31 -52.60
C THR A 146 27.99 -9.56 -53.41
N ASN A 147 28.46 -10.18 -54.49
CA ASN A 147 29.39 -9.60 -55.43
C ASN A 147 28.90 -9.78 -56.88
N SER A 148 29.18 -8.80 -57.71
CA SER A 148 28.88 -8.72 -59.15
C SER A 148 30.21 -8.66 -59.89
N VAL A 149 30.46 -9.59 -60.80
CA VAL A 149 31.76 -9.75 -61.47
C VAL A 149 31.68 -9.55 -62.98
N ASN A 150 32.76 -9.04 -63.57
CA ASN A 150 32.80 -8.64 -64.98
C ASN A 150 33.26 -9.74 -65.96
N GLY A 151 33.48 -10.97 -65.46
CA GLY A 151 33.84 -12.15 -66.27
C GLY A 151 35.26 -12.15 -66.85
N ASN A 152 36.15 -11.21 -66.48
CA ASN A 152 37.48 -11.04 -67.07
C ASN A 152 38.55 -12.07 -66.64
N ALA A 153 38.18 -13.07 -65.84
CA ALA A 153 39.10 -14.00 -65.14
C ALA A 153 40.03 -14.80 -66.08
N GLY A 154 39.70 -14.91 -67.37
CA GLY A 154 40.51 -15.58 -68.40
C GLY A 154 41.37 -14.67 -69.30
N SER A 155 41.38 -13.36 -69.07
CA SER A 155 42.11 -12.39 -69.91
C SER A 155 43.55 -12.16 -69.44
N SER A 156 44.43 -11.60 -70.30
CA SER A 156 45.83 -11.29 -69.95
C SER A 156 45.99 -10.11 -68.96
N GLU A 157 44.90 -9.38 -68.68
CA GLU A 157 44.76 -8.39 -67.59
C GLU A 157 43.92 -8.95 -66.42
N GLY A 158 43.57 -10.24 -66.46
CA GLY A 158 42.46 -10.87 -65.72
C GLY A 158 42.74 -11.16 -64.25
N GLY A 159 41.82 -10.69 -63.41
CA GLY A 159 41.75 -10.86 -61.96
C GLY A 159 40.51 -10.13 -61.44
N THR A 160 40.35 -9.95 -60.13
CA THR A 160 39.18 -9.28 -59.52
C THR A 160 39.05 -7.77 -59.80
N SER A 161 39.81 -7.26 -60.77
CA SER A 161 39.83 -5.85 -61.15
C SER A 161 38.53 -5.47 -61.85
N GLY A 162 37.81 -4.50 -61.26
CA GLY A 162 36.55 -3.99 -61.78
C GLY A 162 35.32 -4.81 -61.38
N ASP A 163 35.48 -5.78 -60.48
CA ASP A 163 34.36 -6.41 -59.78
C ASP A 163 33.87 -5.51 -58.63
N GLU A 164 32.63 -5.69 -58.21
CA GLU A 164 32.00 -4.86 -57.16
C GLU A 164 31.24 -5.75 -56.18
N TRP A 165 31.12 -5.33 -54.92
CA TRP A 165 30.39 -6.09 -53.89
C TRP A 165 29.67 -5.18 -52.89
N ASN A 166 28.65 -5.71 -52.21
CA ASN A 166 27.91 -5.00 -51.17
C ASN A 166 27.38 -5.97 -50.09
N ARG A 167 26.77 -5.41 -49.03
CA ARG A 167 26.27 -6.13 -47.85
C ARG A 167 24.86 -5.71 -47.46
N LEU A 168 24.06 -6.67 -47.00
CA LEU A 168 22.77 -6.48 -46.34
C LEU A 168 22.78 -7.12 -44.95
N SER A 169 22.15 -6.48 -43.97
CA SER A 169 21.94 -7.02 -42.62
C SER A 169 20.47 -6.94 -42.25
N VAL A 170 19.85 -8.05 -41.84
CA VAL A 170 18.42 -8.15 -41.50
C VAL A 170 18.26 -8.83 -40.14
N GLN A 171 17.28 -8.39 -39.33
CA GLN A 171 16.95 -9.05 -38.06
C GLN A 171 15.52 -9.60 -38.05
N VAL A 172 15.34 -10.78 -37.46
CA VAL A 172 14.04 -11.45 -37.24
C VAL A 172 13.80 -11.63 -35.74
N SER A 173 12.58 -11.35 -35.25
CA SER A 173 12.26 -11.38 -33.82
C SER A 173 11.79 -12.76 -33.32
N SER A 174 12.02 -13.09 -32.05
CA SER A 174 11.52 -14.36 -31.44
C SER A 174 10.02 -14.33 -31.11
N PRO A 175 9.37 -15.51 -30.97
CA PRO A 175 7.99 -15.60 -30.49
C PRO A 175 7.89 -15.15 -29.02
N ILE A 176 7.14 -14.10 -28.70
CA ILE A 176 6.92 -13.69 -27.31
C ILE A 176 6.16 -14.82 -26.57
N VAL A 177 6.79 -15.46 -25.58
CA VAL A 177 6.09 -16.32 -24.61
C VAL A 177 5.24 -15.44 -23.70
N VAL A 178 3.94 -15.38 -23.97
CA VAL A 178 2.96 -14.80 -23.04
C VAL A 178 2.71 -15.80 -21.92
N LEU A 179 3.34 -15.61 -20.76
CA LEU A 179 3.00 -16.36 -19.55
C LEU A 179 1.60 -15.97 -19.11
N GLU A 180 0.71 -16.94 -18.92
CA GLU A 180 -0.63 -16.69 -18.38
C GLU A 180 -0.51 -16.07 -16.99
N GLN A 181 -1.05 -14.85 -16.83
CA GLN A 181 -0.95 -14.12 -15.58
C GLN A 181 -1.80 -14.81 -14.50
N ALA A 182 -1.19 -15.03 -13.33
CA ALA A 182 -1.90 -15.65 -12.21
C ALA A 182 -3.12 -14.82 -11.79
N ASN A 183 -4.28 -15.47 -11.66
CA ASN A 183 -5.51 -14.81 -11.25
C ASN A 183 -5.32 -14.07 -9.90
N PRO A 184 -5.54 -12.74 -9.84
CA PRO A 184 -5.33 -11.95 -8.63
C PRO A 184 -6.10 -12.43 -7.39
N TYR A 185 -7.29 -13.03 -7.53
CA TYR A 185 -8.00 -13.65 -6.39
C TYR A 185 -7.36 -14.92 -5.91
N THR A 186 -6.76 -15.69 -6.82
CA THR A 186 -5.94 -16.83 -6.43
C THR A 186 -4.71 -16.35 -5.67
N VAL A 187 -4.07 -15.27 -6.12
CA VAL A 187 -2.96 -14.64 -5.40
C VAL A 187 -3.39 -14.15 -4.02
N LEU A 188 -4.47 -13.37 -3.90
CA LEU A 188 -4.97 -12.87 -2.62
C LEU A 188 -5.34 -14.02 -1.68
N THR A 189 -6.10 -15.00 -2.15
CA THR A 189 -6.53 -16.16 -1.35
C THR A 189 -5.32 -16.96 -0.89
N THR A 190 -4.35 -17.20 -1.78
CA THR A 190 -3.09 -17.87 -1.44
C THR A 190 -2.34 -17.10 -0.37
N LEU A 191 -2.22 -15.77 -0.49
CA LEU A 191 -1.53 -14.94 0.50
C LEU A 191 -2.28 -14.89 1.83
N ILE A 192 -3.61 -14.89 1.83
CA ILE A 192 -4.44 -15.03 3.06
C ILE A 192 -4.15 -16.37 3.72
N VAL A 193 -4.19 -17.47 2.97
CA VAL A 193 -3.93 -18.82 3.49
C VAL A 193 -2.50 -18.92 4.03
N VAL A 194 -1.50 -18.44 3.29
CA VAL A 194 -0.10 -18.41 3.73
C VAL A 194 0.04 -17.57 5.00
N SER A 195 -0.58 -16.38 5.06
CA SER A 195 -0.55 -15.53 6.25
C SER A 195 -1.19 -16.21 7.45
N PHE A 196 -2.29 -16.92 7.24
CA PHE A 196 -2.97 -17.69 8.28
C PHE A 196 -2.13 -18.88 8.75
N VAL A 197 -1.50 -19.62 7.84
CA VAL A 197 -0.57 -20.71 8.18
C VAL A 197 0.63 -20.18 8.95
N LEU A 198 1.22 -19.07 8.53
CA LEU A 198 2.32 -18.42 9.25
C LEU A 198 1.88 -17.97 10.65
N LEU A 199 0.68 -17.42 10.79
CA LEU A 199 0.11 -17.08 12.09
C LEU A 199 -0.05 -18.32 12.97
N LEU A 200 -0.60 -19.42 12.44
CA LEU A 200 -0.73 -20.69 13.17
C LEU A 200 0.63 -21.27 13.57
N LEU A 201 1.63 -21.21 12.70
CA LEU A 201 2.99 -21.63 13.01
C LEU A 201 3.60 -20.77 14.12
N VAL A 202 3.40 -19.46 14.10
CA VAL A 202 3.85 -18.55 15.16
C VAL A 202 3.14 -18.87 16.48
N LEU A 203 1.82 -19.08 16.48
CA LEU A 203 1.07 -19.45 17.68
C LEU A 203 1.51 -20.80 18.24
N THR A 204 1.75 -21.78 17.36
CA THR A 204 2.26 -23.11 17.73
C THR A 204 3.67 -23.01 18.31
N PHE A 205 4.52 -22.18 17.71
CA PHE A 205 5.87 -21.90 18.21
C PHE A 205 5.84 -21.20 19.58
N ILE A 206 4.91 -20.26 19.78
CA ILE A 206 4.71 -19.61 21.08
C ILE A 206 4.25 -20.64 22.13
N PHE A 207 3.34 -21.55 21.77
CA PHE A 207 2.93 -22.62 22.66
C PHE A 207 4.11 -23.53 23.03
N TYR A 208 4.88 -23.98 22.04
CA TYR A 208 6.09 -24.78 22.23
C TYR A 208 7.13 -24.08 23.12
N GLN A 209 7.37 -22.78 22.93
CA GLN A 209 8.31 -22.02 23.77
C GLN A 209 7.87 -21.92 25.23
N ASN A 210 6.57 -21.78 25.48
CA ASN A 210 6.05 -21.71 26.84
C ASN A 210 5.95 -23.09 27.51
N ASN A 211 5.82 -24.16 26.73
CA ASN A 211 5.58 -25.52 27.20
C ASN A 211 6.39 -26.55 26.38
N PRO A 212 7.74 -26.51 26.39
CA PRO A 212 8.56 -27.34 25.50
C PRO A 212 8.49 -28.83 25.85
N GLU A 213 8.27 -29.16 27.13
CA GLU A 213 8.19 -30.53 27.62
C GLU A 213 6.81 -31.17 27.41
N SER A 214 5.79 -30.39 27.03
CA SER A 214 4.40 -30.83 26.83
C SER A 214 3.84 -30.43 25.46
N PHE A 215 4.68 -30.54 24.42
CA PHE A 215 4.27 -30.34 23.04
C PHE A 215 3.55 -31.56 22.47
N ASP A 216 2.34 -31.81 22.96
CA ASP A 216 1.43 -32.85 22.47
C ASP A 216 0.00 -32.30 22.31
N TRP A 217 -0.86 -33.08 21.67
CA TRP A 217 -2.25 -32.67 21.44
C TRP A 217 -3.08 -32.58 22.74
N GLU A 218 -2.76 -33.39 23.75
CA GLU A 218 -3.49 -33.42 25.03
C GLU A 218 -3.32 -32.11 25.81
N HIS A 219 -2.18 -31.44 25.67
CA HIS A 219 -1.91 -30.13 26.28
C HIS A 219 -2.26 -28.96 25.35
N PHE A 220 -2.09 -29.12 24.04
CA PHE A 220 -2.37 -28.07 23.07
C PHE A 220 -3.87 -27.79 22.91
N ALA A 221 -4.72 -28.83 22.87
CA ALA A 221 -6.15 -28.65 22.68
C ALA A 221 -6.81 -27.87 23.84
N PRO A 222 -6.55 -28.18 25.13
CA PRO A 222 -7.03 -27.36 26.26
C PRO A 222 -6.48 -25.94 26.25
N TRP A 223 -5.23 -25.72 25.80
CA TRP A 223 -4.65 -24.38 25.68
C TRP A 223 -5.41 -23.53 24.65
N ILE A 224 -5.68 -24.07 23.45
CA ILE A 224 -6.51 -23.39 22.45
C ILE A 224 -7.92 -23.15 23.00
N ALA A 225 -8.55 -24.16 23.59
CA ALA A 225 -9.89 -24.02 24.15
C ALA A 225 -9.94 -22.87 25.16
N GLY A 226 -8.91 -22.71 26.00
CA GLY A 226 -8.78 -21.61 26.95
C GLY A 226 -8.67 -20.21 26.32
N TRP A 227 -8.27 -20.09 25.04
CA TRP A 227 -8.36 -18.84 24.28
C TRP A 227 -9.73 -18.67 23.61
N LEU A 228 -10.31 -19.77 23.09
CA LEU A 228 -11.62 -19.74 22.44
C LEU A 228 -12.76 -19.37 23.39
N THR A 229 -12.67 -19.80 24.65
CA THR A 229 -13.72 -19.59 25.66
C THR A 229 -13.37 -18.55 26.73
N THR A 230 -12.30 -17.78 26.53
CA THR A 230 -11.85 -16.79 27.53
C THR A 230 -12.85 -15.64 27.70
N THR A 231 -13.00 -15.16 28.93
CA THR A 231 -13.71 -13.91 29.23
C THR A 231 -12.79 -12.81 29.76
N ASP A 232 -11.52 -13.11 30.06
CA ASP A 232 -10.53 -12.12 30.52
C ASP A 232 -10.31 -11.03 29.46
N HIS A 233 -10.56 -9.77 29.83
CA HIS A 233 -10.37 -8.60 28.97
C HIS A 233 -8.98 -8.54 28.32
N LYS A 234 -7.92 -9.00 29.00
CA LYS A 234 -6.56 -9.02 28.45
C LYS A 234 -6.45 -10.02 27.31
N ARG A 235 -6.96 -11.24 27.50
CA ARG A 235 -6.95 -12.27 26.45
C ARG A 235 -7.82 -11.88 25.26
N VAL A 236 -9.03 -11.36 25.51
CA VAL A 236 -9.91 -10.84 24.44
C VAL A 236 -9.24 -9.67 23.71
N GLY A 237 -8.59 -8.76 24.44
CA GLY A 237 -7.80 -7.68 23.85
C GLY A 237 -6.66 -8.17 22.97
N THR A 238 -5.96 -9.24 23.36
CA THR A 238 -4.94 -9.89 22.53
C THR A 238 -5.54 -10.50 21.27
N LEU A 239 -6.71 -11.15 21.37
CA LEU A 239 -7.41 -11.68 20.20
C LEU A 239 -7.78 -10.57 19.20
N TYR A 240 -8.28 -9.43 19.71
CA TYR A 240 -8.52 -8.23 18.89
C TYR A 240 -7.24 -7.71 18.22
N PHE A 241 -6.10 -7.65 18.94
CA PHE A 241 -4.82 -7.27 18.34
C PHE A 241 -4.38 -8.24 17.24
N LEU A 242 -4.47 -9.54 17.47
CA LEU A 242 -4.11 -10.56 16.49
C LEU A 242 -4.97 -10.44 15.22
N ALA A 243 -6.30 -10.32 15.39
CA ALA A 243 -7.21 -10.12 14.26
C ALA A 243 -6.91 -8.81 13.52
N GLY A 244 -6.75 -7.71 14.25
CA GLY A 244 -6.49 -6.39 13.68
C GLY A 244 -5.16 -6.33 12.90
N PHE A 245 -4.07 -6.90 13.43
CA PHE A 245 -2.79 -6.96 12.71
C PHE A 245 -2.83 -7.91 11.52
N PHE A 246 -3.55 -9.04 11.63
CA PHE A 246 -3.75 -9.95 10.51
C PHE A 246 -4.43 -9.23 9.35
N PHE A 247 -5.56 -8.57 9.58
CA PHE A 247 -6.28 -7.83 8.54
C PHE A 247 -5.58 -6.54 8.11
N LEU A 248 -4.74 -5.93 8.95
CA LEU A 248 -3.83 -4.86 8.51
C LEU A 248 -2.88 -5.37 7.41
N GLY A 249 -2.36 -6.58 7.57
CA GLY A 249 -1.54 -7.25 6.55
C GLY A 249 -2.33 -7.53 5.26
N ILE A 250 -3.54 -8.10 5.39
CA ILE A 250 -4.41 -8.38 4.22
C ILE A 250 -4.81 -7.09 3.48
N GLY A 251 -5.17 -6.04 4.22
CA GLY A 251 -5.44 -4.72 3.67
C GLY A 251 -4.23 -4.11 2.94
N GLY A 252 -3.03 -4.29 3.50
CA GLY A 252 -1.76 -3.88 2.89
C GLY A 252 -1.43 -4.64 1.59
N ILE A 253 -1.70 -5.94 1.54
CA ILE A 253 -1.57 -6.75 0.32
C ILE A 253 -2.48 -6.20 -0.78
N MET A 254 -3.75 -5.95 -0.48
CA MET A 254 -4.69 -5.37 -1.45
C MET A 254 -4.24 -3.98 -1.92
N ALA A 255 -3.70 -3.15 -1.02
CA ALA A 255 -3.14 -1.85 -1.38
C ALA A 255 -1.97 -1.98 -2.38
N ILE A 256 -1.08 -2.96 -2.19
CA ILE A 256 0.01 -3.22 -3.13
C ILE A 256 -0.53 -3.64 -4.49
N LEU A 257 -1.51 -4.55 -4.55
CA LEU A 257 -2.09 -5.00 -5.82
C LEU A 257 -2.69 -3.81 -6.61
N ILE A 258 -3.41 -2.92 -5.92
CA ILE A 258 -3.92 -1.66 -6.48
C ILE A 258 -2.77 -0.78 -7.01
N ARG A 259 -1.67 -0.67 -6.25
CA ARG A 259 -0.53 0.18 -6.63
C ARG A 259 0.31 -0.40 -7.76
N ILE A 260 0.42 -1.73 -7.87
CA ILE A 260 1.05 -2.40 -9.01
C ILE A 260 0.24 -2.08 -10.26
N GLN A 261 -1.09 -2.21 -10.22
CA GLN A 261 -1.94 -1.81 -11.35
C GLN A 261 -1.67 -0.35 -11.75
N LEU A 262 -1.56 0.57 -10.80
CA LEU A 262 -1.37 1.99 -11.07
C LEU A 262 0.08 2.44 -11.23
N MET A 263 1.05 1.54 -11.40
CA MET A 263 2.47 1.95 -11.45
C MET A 263 2.86 2.62 -12.77
N VAL A 264 2.16 2.30 -13.86
CA VAL A 264 2.34 2.86 -15.20
C VAL A 264 0.97 3.12 -15.85
N PRO A 265 0.86 4.11 -16.76
CA PRO A 265 -0.38 4.36 -17.49
C PRO A 265 -0.71 3.17 -18.40
N GLY A 266 -1.99 2.83 -18.54
CA GLY A 266 -2.44 1.76 -19.44
C GLY A 266 -2.07 0.33 -19.01
N ASN A 267 -1.63 0.13 -17.76
CA ASN A 267 -1.29 -1.20 -17.25
C ASN A 267 -2.50 -2.15 -17.27
N ASP A 268 -2.24 -3.46 -17.40
CA ASP A 268 -3.23 -4.53 -17.52
C ASP A 268 -3.13 -5.58 -16.41
N PHE A 269 -2.37 -5.30 -15.35
CA PHE A 269 -2.16 -6.22 -14.22
C PHE A 269 -3.47 -6.65 -13.50
N LEU A 270 -4.44 -5.73 -13.34
CA LEU A 270 -5.78 -6.01 -12.85
C LEU A 270 -6.80 -5.59 -13.90
N THR A 271 -7.84 -6.39 -14.09
CA THR A 271 -9.02 -5.94 -14.83
C THR A 271 -9.75 -4.83 -14.07
N GLN A 272 -10.64 -4.10 -14.76
CA GLN A 272 -11.45 -3.03 -14.15
C GLN A 272 -12.29 -3.54 -12.97
N ASP A 273 -12.96 -4.69 -13.14
CA ASP A 273 -13.77 -5.31 -12.10
C ASP A 273 -12.90 -5.71 -10.91
N GLN A 274 -11.74 -6.31 -11.16
CA GLN A 274 -10.82 -6.70 -10.10
C GLN A 274 -10.33 -5.48 -9.32
N TYR A 275 -9.93 -4.42 -10.01
CA TYR A 275 -9.51 -3.19 -9.38
C TYR A 275 -10.59 -2.61 -8.45
N ASN A 276 -11.84 -2.55 -8.92
CA ASN A 276 -12.97 -2.08 -8.10
C ASN A 276 -13.21 -2.98 -6.89
N GLN A 277 -13.07 -4.30 -7.05
CA GLN A 277 -13.24 -5.26 -5.97
C GLN A 277 -12.14 -5.14 -4.90
N PHE A 278 -10.87 -5.06 -5.31
CA PHE A 278 -9.75 -4.84 -4.39
C PHE A 278 -9.82 -3.49 -3.68
N PHE A 279 -10.16 -2.42 -4.40
CA PHE A 279 -10.33 -1.09 -3.79
C PHE A 279 -11.44 -1.08 -2.72
N THR A 280 -12.57 -1.71 -3.01
CA THR A 280 -13.71 -1.81 -2.09
C THR A 280 -13.32 -2.57 -0.82
N LEU A 281 -12.75 -3.76 -1.00
CA LEU A 281 -12.33 -4.62 0.11
C LEU A 281 -11.18 -4.03 0.91
N HIS A 282 -10.23 -3.34 0.27
CA HIS A 282 -9.16 -2.62 0.96
C HIS A 282 -9.73 -1.60 1.96
N GLY A 283 -10.61 -0.71 1.51
CA GLY A 283 -11.22 0.30 2.38
C GLY A 283 -11.98 -0.32 3.54
N THR A 284 -12.85 -1.30 3.27
CA THR A 284 -13.62 -1.99 4.33
C THR A 284 -12.70 -2.70 5.32
N THR A 285 -11.68 -3.41 4.84
CA THR A 285 -10.76 -4.17 5.69
C THR A 285 -9.96 -3.27 6.60
N MET A 286 -9.42 -2.17 6.07
CA MET A 286 -8.57 -1.26 6.85
C MET A 286 -9.33 -0.56 7.99
N ILE A 287 -10.58 -0.14 7.75
CA ILE A 287 -11.38 0.55 8.78
C ILE A 287 -11.98 -0.45 9.77
N PHE A 288 -12.78 -1.41 9.28
CA PHE A 288 -13.62 -2.24 10.13
C PHE A 288 -12.94 -3.49 10.66
N LEU A 289 -11.97 -4.03 9.92
CA LEU A 289 -11.28 -5.29 10.27
C LEU A 289 -9.84 -5.09 10.76
N ALA A 290 -9.25 -3.90 10.59
CA ALA A 290 -7.92 -3.57 11.12
C ALA A 290 -7.98 -2.47 12.19
N ALA A 291 -8.32 -1.23 11.84
CA ALA A 291 -8.25 -0.10 12.77
C ALA A 291 -9.16 -0.27 14.00
N MET A 292 -10.45 -0.57 13.80
CA MET A 292 -11.41 -0.80 14.89
C MET A 292 -10.99 -1.93 15.84
N PRO A 293 -10.64 -3.15 15.37
CA PRO A 293 -10.14 -4.18 16.27
C PRO A 293 -8.84 -3.80 17.00
N LEU A 294 -7.90 -3.11 16.37
CA LEU A 294 -6.68 -2.67 17.06
C LEU A 294 -7.00 -1.68 18.20
N ILE A 295 -7.95 -0.76 17.98
CA ILE A 295 -8.45 0.15 19.01
C ILE A 295 -9.16 -0.62 20.13
N ASN A 296 -10.05 -1.56 19.78
CA ASN A 296 -10.74 -2.41 20.75
C ASN A 296 -9.77 -3.28 21.54
N GLY A 297 -8.67 -3.73 20.93
CA GLY A 297 -7.57 -4.44 21.58
C GLY A 297 -6.89 -3.57 22.63
N ALA A 298 -6.55 -2.33 22.26
CA ALA A 298 -5.96 -1.37 23.19
C ALA A 298 -6.92 -0.99 24.34
N ALA A 299 -8.20 -0.76 24.02
CA ALA A 299 -9.22 -0.45 25.01
C ALA A 299 -9.44 -1.61 25.99
N ASN A 300 -9.54 -2.84 25.48
CA ASN A 300 -9.70 -4.05 26.29
C ASN A 300 -8.52 -4.22 27.25
N TRP A 301 -7.30 -4.04 26.76
CA TRP A 301 -6.11 -4.15 27.58
C TRP A 301 -5.99 -3.05 28.62
N MET A 302 -6.18 -1.80 28.24
CA MET A 302 -5.76 -0.66 29.06
C MET A 302 -6.89 -0.01 29.87
N VAL A 303 -8.14 0.01 29.40
CA VAL A 303 -9.22 0.73 30.12
C VAL A 303 -9.46 0.17 31.51
N PRO A 304 -9.66 -1.16 31.71
CA PRO A 304 -9.84 -1.70 33.06
C PRO A 304 -8.62 -1.43 33.94
N LEU A 305 -7.41 -1.54 33.38
CA LEU A 305 -6.18 -1.27 34.12
C LEU A 305 -6.06 0.19 34.56
N GLN A 306 -6.42 1.13 33.68
CA GLN A 306 -6.34 2.57 33.91
C GLN A 306 -7.35 3.07 34.94
N ILE A 307 -8.53 2.44 35.01
CA ILE A 307 -9.56 2.82 35.98
C ILE A 307 -9.49 2.01 37.28
N GLY A 308 -8.53 1.09 37.41
CA GLY A 308 -8.37 0.26 38.61
C GLY A 308 -9.42 -0.85 38.76
N ALA A 309 -10.01 -1.30 37.65
CA ALA A 309 -11.02 -2.34 37.63
C ALA A 309 -10.41 -3.75 37.47
N PRO A 310 -11.01 -4.78 38.07
CA PRO A 310 -10.52 -6.16 37.97
C PRO A 310 -10.69 -6.78 36.57
N ASP A 311 -11.77 -6.40 35.87
CA ASP A 311 -12.19 -6.83 34.53
C ASP A 311 -13.22 -5.82 33.97
N LEU A 312 -13.80 -6.09 32.80
CA LEU A 312 -14.95 -5.36 32.26
C LEU A 312 -16.27 -5.73 32.96
N ALA A 313 -17.29 -4.87 32.82
CA ALA A 313 -18.60 -5.07 33.44
C ALA A 313 -19.36 -6.29 32.90
N LEU A 314 -19.20 -6.59 31.60
CA LEU A 314 -19.89 -7.69 30.92
C LEU A 314 -18.88 -8.60 30.19
N PRO A 315 -18.07 -9.41 30.90
CA PRO A 315 -16.97 -10.18 30.30
C PRO A 315 -17.40 -11.19 29.22
N ARG A 316 -18.57 -11.82 29.37
CA ARG A 316 -19.11 -12.75 28.35
C ARG A 316 -19.58 -12.04 27.09
N LEU A 317 -20.17 -10.86 27.26
CA LEU A 317 -20.62 -10.03 26.14
C LEU A 317 -19.41 -9.49 25.35
N ASN A 318 -18.31 -9.22 26.04
CA ASN A 318 -17.02 -8.89 25.43
C ASN A 318 -16.45 -10.01 24.57
N ALA A 319 -16.51 -11.26 25.06
CA ALA A 319 -16.06 -12.41 24.27
C ALA A 319 -16.95 -12.61 23.04
N MET A 320 -18.28 -12.48 23.21
CA MET A 320 -19.22 -12.55 22.09
C MET A 320 -18.98 -11.46 21.05
N SER A 321 -18.74 -10.22 21.47
CA SER A 321 -18.48 -9.12 20.56
C SER A 321 -17.23 -9.37 19.72
N PHE A 322 -16.18 -9.94 20.29
CA PHE A 322 -15.01 -10.36 19.52
C PHE A 322 -15.38 -11.41 18.47
N TRP A 323 -16.09 -12.50 18.84
CA TRP A 323 -16.36 -13.60 17.92
C TRP A 323 -17.29 -13.26 16.75
N LEU A 324 -18.12 -12.23 16.87
CA LEU A 324 -18.90 -11.71 15.74
C LEU A 324 -18.01 -11.11 14.63
N GLN A 325 -16.83 -10.60 14.98
CA GLN A 325 -15.92 -9.97 14.03
C GLN A 325 -15.29 -10.93 13.00
N PRO A 326 -14.61 -12.03 13.39
CA PRO A 326 -14.06 -12.97 12.42
C PRO A 326 -15.16 -13.65 11.58
N VAL A 327 -16.36 -13.85 12.13
CA VAL A 327 -17.52 -14.35 11.35
C VAL A 327 -17.96 -13.31 10.32
N GLY A 328 -18.06 -12.03 10.71
CA GLY A 328 -18.35 -10.93 9.78
C GLY A 328 -17.29 -10.77 8.69
N ALA A 329 -16.01 -10.93 9.04
CA ALA A 329 -14.90 -10.92 8.09
C ALA A 329 -15.01 -12.06 7.07
N PHE A 330 -15.35 -13.28 7.51
CA PHE A 330 -15.54 -14.41 6.60
C PHE A 330 -16.64 -14.13 5.58
N LEU A 331 -17.77 -13.55 6.01
CA LEU A 331 -18.85 -13.14 5.10
C LEU A 331 -18.39 -12.07 4.11
N ILE A 332 -17.65 -11.05 4.58
CA ILE A 332 -17.09 -9.99 3.72
C ILE A 332 -16.23 -10.55 2.58
N PHE A 333 -15.42 -11.57 2.86
CA PHE A 333 -14.54 -12.19 1.87
C PHE A 333 -15.17 -13.38 1.12
N THR A 334 -16.40 -13.80 1.44
CA THR A 334 -17.05 -14.95 0.81
C THR A 334 -17.12 -14.80 -0.71
N GLY A 335 -17.42 -13.59 -1.19
CA GLY A 335 -17.43 -13.29 -2.62
C GLY A 335 -16.08 -13.55 -3.31
N VAL A 336 -14.97 -13.16 -2.68
CA VAL A 336 -13.61 -13.41 -3.21
C VAL A 336 -13.35 -14.91 -3.32
N PHE A 337 -13.75 -15.69 -2.32
CA PHE A 337 -13.59 -17.15 -2.32
C PHE A 337 -14.46 -17.85 -3.37
N SER A 338 -15.54 -17.21 -3.82
CA SER A 338 -16.39 -17.70 -4.92
C SER A 338 -16.06 -17.08 -6.29
N GLY A 339 -15.03 -16.23 -6.39
CA GLY A 339 -14.56 -15.64 -7.65
C GLY A 339 -15.02 -14.21 -7.97
N THR A 340 -15.81 -13.58 -7.11
CA THR A 340 -16.29 -12.17 -7.27
C THR A 340 -16.40 -11.45 -5.91
N GLY A 341 -15.48 -10.54 -5.61
CA GLY A 341 -15.56 -9.63 -4.46
C GLY A 341 -16.64 -8.55 -4.61
N ALA A 342 -16.90 -7.81 -3.53
CA ALA A 342 -17.74 -6.61 -3.58
C ALA A 342 -17.00 -5.47 -4.29
N ASP A 343 -17.68 -4.73 -5.16
CA ASP A 343 -17.11 -3.77 -6.12
C ASP A 343 -17.66 -2.34 -6.00
N THR A 344 -18.45 -2.05 -4.97
CA THR A 344 -19.24 -0.82 -4.85
C THR A 344 -18.51 0.37 -4.21
N GLY A 345 -17.21 0.22 -3.97
CA GLY A 345 -16.44 1.06 -3.05
C GLY A 345 -16.86 0.84 -1.59
N TRP A 346 -15.98 1.18 -0.64
CA TRP A 346 -16.27 1.00 0.79
C TRP A 346 -17.50 1.81 1.28
N THR A 347 -17.85 2.87 0.55
CA THR A 347 -19.03 3.71 0.80
C THR A 347 -20.33 3.10 0.28
N GLY A 348 -20.26 2.15 -0.65
CA GLY A 348 -21.40 1.38 -1.12
C GLY A 348 -22.59 2.22 -1.59
N TYR A 349 -22.37 3.24 -2.43
CA TYR A 349 -23.44 4.19 -2.77
C TYR A 349 -24.61 3.54 -3.52
N ALA A 350 -25.84 3.88 -3.12
CA ALA A 350 -27.04 3.70 -3.94
C ALA A 350 -27.04 4.70 -5.12
N PRO A 351 -27.62 4.35 -6.29
CA PRO A 351 -28.34 3.11 -6.57
C PRO A 351 -27.44 1.91 -6.91
N TYR A 352 -26.13 2.10 -7.07
CA TYR A 352 -25.24 1.02 -7.53
C TYR A 352 -25.22 -0.19 -6.57
N ILE A 353 -25.15 0.04 -5.26
CA ILE A 353 -25.15 -1.05 -4.26
C ILE A 353 -26.40 -1.94 -4.30
N VAL A 354 -27.54 -1.42 -4.73
CA VAL A 354 -28.80 -2.18 -4.85
C VAL A 354 -29.11 -2.59 -6.29
N SER A 355 -28.28 -2.20 -7.26
CA SER A 355 -28.49 -2.54 -8.66
C SER A 355 -28.41 -4.06 -8.90
N GLU A 356 -29.18 -4.54 -9.88
CA GLU A 356 -29.11 -5.93 -10.36
C GLU A 356 -27.73 -6.27 -10.92
N THR A 357 -26.98 -5.26 -11.39
CA THR A 357 -25.61 -5.42 -11.90
C THR A 357 -24.56 -5.62 -10.81
N ALA A 358 -24.87 -5.30 -9.53
CA ALA A 358 -23.92 -5.49 -8.44
C ALA A 358 -23.83 -6.97 -8.02
N HIS A 359 -22.60 -7.45 -7.83
CA HIS A 359 -22.30 -8.87 -7.62
C HIS A 359 -22.91 -9.48 -6.35
N VAL A 360 -23.05 -10.81 -6.34
CA VAL A 360 -23.43 -11.58 -5.13
C VAL A 360 -22.44 -11.36 -3.98
N GLY A 361 -21.17 -11.09 -4.30
CA GLY A 361 -20.15 -10.67 -3.33
C GLY A 361 -20.55 -9.43 -2.53
N THR A 362 -21.24 -8.47 -3.14
CA THR A 362 -21.76 -7.27 -2.48
C THR A 362 -22.84 -7.62 -1.44
N THR A 363 -23.71 -8.60 -1.73
CA THR A 363 -24.72 -9.07 -0.77
C THR A 363 -24.08 -9.67 0.49
N MET A 364 -23.05 -10.50 0.32
CA MET A 364 -22.32 -11.09 1.45
C MET A 364 -21.47 -10.06 2.20
N TRP A 365 -20.91 -9.08 1.49
CA TRP A 365 -20.22 -7.92 2.08
C TRP A 365 -21.14 -7.07 2.96
N VAL A 366 -22.39 -6.82 2.54
CA VAL A 366 -23.40 -6.15 3.37
C VAL A 366 -23.74 -7.01 4.60
N ALA A 367 -23.98 -8.31 4.42
CA ALA A 367 -24.29 -9.23 5.53
C ALA A 367 -23.17 -9.28 6.59
N GLY A 368 -21.92 -9.35 6.14
CA GLY A 368 -20.76 -9.33 7.04
C GLY A 368 -20.65 -8.02 7.82
N GLN A 369 -20.92 -6.87 7.19
CA GLN A 369 -20.92 -5.58 7.89
C GLN A 369 -22.06 -5.46 8.92
N ILE A 370 -23.22 -6.08 8.70
CA ILE A 370 -24.29 -6.15 9.72
C ILE A 370 -23.79 -6.87 10.98
N LEU A 371 -22.99 -7.93 10.85
CA LEU A 371 -22.36 -8.59 12.01
C LEU A 371 -21.32 -7.70 12.69
N LEU A 372 -20.57 -6.90 11.93
CA LEU A 372 -19.63 -5.93 12.50
C LEU A 372 -20.36 -4.83 13.27
N VAL A 373 -21.52 -4.37 12.80
CA VAL A 373 -22.40 -3.45 13.53
C VAL A 373 -22.79 -4.06 14.88
N ALA A 374 -23.27 -5.29 14.91
CA ALA A 374 -23.63 -5.97 16.15
C ALA A 374 -22.43 -6.10 17.11
N SER A 375 -21.26 -6.51 16.62
CA SER A 375 -20.01 -6.57 17.38
C SER A 375 -19.68 -5.23 18.06
N SER A 376 -19.69 -4.16 17.28
CA SER A 376 -19.34 -2.81 17.74
C SER A 376 -20.35 -2.26 18.75
N THR A 377 -21.66 -2.49 18.55
CA THR A 377 -22.69 -2.08 19.51
C THR A 377 -22.50 -2.76 20.87
N LEU A 378 -22.27 -4.08 20.88
CA LEU A 378 -22.04 -4.84 22.11
C LEU A 378 -20.77 -4.36 22.84
N THR A 379 -19.68 -4.16 22.10
CA THR A 379 -18.42 -3.64 22.64
C THR A 379 -18.63 -2.26 23.28
N GLY A 380 -19.34 -1.36 22.60
CA GLY A 380 -19.62 -0.02 23.09
C GLY A 380 -20.43 -0.01 24.39
N ILE A 381 -21.49 -0.82 24.47
CA ILE A 381 -22.29 -0.97 25.69
C ILE A 381 -21.40 -1.39 26.86
N ASN A 382 -20.55 -2.40 26.65
CA ASN A 382 -19.69 -2.92 27.71
C ASN A 382 -18.70 -1.88 28.25
N PHE A 383 -18.01 -1.14 27.37
CA PHE A 383 -17.08 -0.09 27.80
C PHE A 383 -17.79 1.08 28.49
N LEU A 384 -18.94 1.52 27.98
CA LEU A 384 -19.74 2.58 28.61
C LEU A 384 -20.16 2.18 30.02
N THR A 385 -20.67 0.97 30.20
CA THR A 385 -21.04 0.45 31.52
C THR A 385 -19.81 0.36 32.43
N THR A 386 -18.71 -0.25 31.96
CA THR A 386 -17.48 -0.42 32.76
C THR A 386 -16.95 0.92 33.26
N ILE A 387 -16.78 1.90 32.37
CA ILE A 387 -16.25 3.22 32.74
C ILE A 387 -17.21 3.94 33.71
N ALA A 388 -18.51 3.76 33.56
CA ALA A 388 -19.49 4.44 34.41
C ALA A 388 -19.52 3.88 35.85
N VAL A 389 -19.43 2.55 36.03
CA VAL A 389 -19.74 1.90 37.32
C VAL A 389 -18.59 1.16 37.99
N MET A 390 -17.45 0.96 37.31
CA MET A 390 -16.33 0.16 37.83
C MET A 390 -15.04 0.94 38.09
N ARG A 391 -15.08 2.28 38.04
CA ARG A 391 -13.92 3.09 38.43
C ARG A 391 -13.53 2.84 39.88
N ALA A 392 -12.22 2.82 40.12
CA ALA A 392 -11.62 2.80 41.45
C ALA A 392 -12.24 3.86 42.37
N PRO A 393 -12.46 3.55 43.66
CA PRO A 393 -12.88 4.54 44.65
C PRO A 393 -11.98 5.78 44.61
N GLY A 394 -12.59 6.97 44.69
CA GLY A 394 -11.88 8.26 44.60
C GLY A 394 -11.61 8.76 43.18
N MET A 395 -11.76 7.93 42.14
CA MET A 395 -11.64 8.37 40.74
C MET A 395 -12.97 8.92 40.20
N GLY A 396 -13.12 10.24 40.26
CA GLY A 396 -14.19 10.94 39.56
C GLY A 396 -13.93 11.10 38.05
N TRP A 397 -14.91 11.63 37.32
CA TRP A 397 -14.84 11.78 35.87
C TRP A 397 -13.63 12.61 35.41
N MET A 398 -13.37 13.74 36.07
CA MET A 398 -12.25 14.63 35.71
C MET A 398 -10.90 14.19 36.30
N GLN A 399 -10.77 12.92 36.69
CA GLN A 399 -9.51 12.30 37.13
C GLN A 399 -9.11 11.07 36.30
N MET A 400 -9.95 10.63 35.35
CA MET A 400 -9.63 9.49 34.48
C MET A 400 -8.46 9.82 33.52
N PRO A 401 -7.61 8.84 33.17
CA PRO A 401 -6.60 9.03 32.12
C PRO A 401 -7.21 9.47 30.78
N LEU A 402 -6.45 10.21 29.97
CA LEU A 402 -6.96 10.76 28.71
C LEU A 402 -7.23 9.67 27.68
N PHE A 403 -6.51 8.55 27.73
CA PHE A 403 -6.86 7.39 26.91
C PHE A 403 -8.25 6.83 27.29
N THR A 404 -8.54 6.67 28.58
CA THR A 404 -9.88 6.23 29.02
C THR A 404 -10.97 7.22 28.62
N TRP A 405 -10.75 8.53 28.75
CA TRP A 405 -11.68 9.55 28.24
C TRP A 405 -11.89 9.45 26.73
N SER A 406 -10.83 9.18 25.97
CA SER A 406 -10.92 9.05 24.52
C SER A 406 -11.76 7.84 24.10
N ILE A 407 -11.65 6.71 24.81
CA ILE A 407 -12.48 5.52 24.59
C ILE A 407 -13.94 5.80 24.98
N LEU A 408 -14.19 6.53 26.07
CA LEU A 408 -15.53 6.94 26.45
C LEU A 408 -16.20 7.78 25.35
N VAL A 409 -15.50 8.80 24.85
CA VAL A 409 -16.02 9.68 23.78
C VAL A 409 -16.24 8.89 22.49
N ALA A 410 -15.30 8.02 22.11
CA ALA A 410 -15.43 7.15 20.94
C ALA A 410 -16.66 6.25 21.04
N ASN A 411 -16.88 5.58 22.17
CA ASN A 411 -18.04 4.70 22.35
C ASN A 411 -19.37 5.46 22.39
N LEU A 412 -19.41 6.67 22.97
CA LEU A 412 -20.62 7.52 22.93
C LEU A 412 -20.97 7.93 21.49
N MET A 413 -19.98 8.34 20.69
CA MET A 413 -20.19 8.64 19.27
C MET A 413 -20.69 7.41 18.51
N LEU A 414 -20.04 6.27 18.71
CA LEU A 414 -20.39 5.02 18.05
C LEU A 414 -21.82 4.59 18.40
N PHE A 415 -22.21 4.65 19.67
CA PHE A 415 -23.54 4.25 20.12
C PHE A 415 -24.67 5.10 19.48
N LEU A 416 -24.43 6.39 19.26
CA LEU A 416 -25.39 7.30 18.63
C LEU A 416 -25.41 7.18 17.09
N SER A 417 -24.27 6.89 16.47
CA SER A 417 -24.11 6.91 15.01
C SER A 417 -24.33 5.55 14.34
N ILE A 418 -23.94 4.45 15.00
CA ILE A 418 -24.02 3.09 14.45
C ILE A 418 -25.45 2.61 14.08
N PRO A 419 -26.54 3.03 14.76
CA PRO A 419 -27.88 2.62 14.36
C PRO A 419 -28.25 3.10 12.95
N ALA A 420 -27.79 4.29 12.54
CA ALA A 420 -28.06 4.80 11.19
C ALA A 420 -27.44 3.90 10.11
N PHE A 421 -26.19 3.47 10.31
CA PHE A 421 -25.52 2.54 9.41
C PHE A 421 -26.14 1.15 9.43
N GLY A 422 -26.48 0.64 10.62
CA GLY A 422 -27.16 -0.65 10.75
C GLY A 422 -28.50 -0.69 10.01
N VAL A 423 -29.33 0.34 10.18
CA VAL A 423 -30.61 0.46 9.45
C VAL A 423 -30.38 0.57 7.95
N GLY A 424 -29.43 1.39 7.50
CA GLY A 424 -29.09 1.50 6.08
C GLY A 424 -28.66 0.15 5.49
N LEU A 425 -27.73 -0.56 6.14
CA LEU A 425 -27.27 -1.87 5.68
C LEU A 425 -28.41 -2.90 5.61
N ILE A 426 -29.31 -2.90 6.60
CA ILE A 426 -30.49 -3.77 6.59
C ILE A 426 -31.40 -3.41 5.41
N GLN A 427 -31.67 -2.12 5.16
CA GLN A 427 -32.45 -1.66 4.00
C GLN A 427 -31.81 -2.12 2.69
N VAL A 428 -30.50 -1.95 2.51
CA VAL A 428 -29.77 -2.44 1.32
C VAL A 428 -29.90 -3.95 1.20
N TYR A 429 -29.71 -4.68 2.30
CA TYR A 429 -29.80 -6.14 2.29
C TYR A 429 -31.20 -6.61 1.89
N LEU A 430 -32.25 -5.95 2.37
CA LEU A 430 -33.63 -6.25 2.02
C LEU A 430 -33.95 -5.90 0.56
N ASP A 431 -33.46 -4.77 0.05
CA ASP A 431 -33.62 -4.39 -1.37
C ASP A 431 -32.98 -5.45 -2.26
N ARG A 432 -31.81 -5.97 -1.88
CA ARG A 432 -31.08 -7.00 -2.65
C ARG A 432 -31.65 -8.41 -2.55
N VAL A 433 -32.28 -8.79 -1.43
CA VAL A 433 -32.65 -10.20 -1.14
C VAL A 433 -34.15 -10.44 -1.18
N ILE A 434 -34.95 -9.49 -0.71
CA ILE A 434 -36.41 -9.62 -0.60
C ILE A 434 -37.12 -8.76 -1.66
N GLY A 435 -36.42 -7.80 -2.28
CA GLY A 435 -37.00 -6.91 -3.29
C GLY A 435 -37.81 -5.78 -2.67
N THR A 436 -37.42 -5.29 -1.50
CA THR A 436 -37.88 -3.96 -1.05
C THR A 436 -37.31 -2.88 -1.98
N ALA A 437 -37.82 -1.66 -1.86
CA ALA A 437 -37.47 -0.55 -2.76
C ALA A 437 -37.15 0.74 -1.99
N PHE A 438 -36.29 0.65 -0.97
CA PHE A 438 -35.89 1.83 -0.19
C PHE A 438 -35.10 2.85 -1.03
N TYR A 439 -34.24 2.35 -1.92
CA TYR A 439 -33.33 3.19 -2.71
C TYR A 439 -33.59 3.17 -4.22
N ASP A 440 -34.63 2.47 -4.67
CA ASP A 440 -35.03 2.47 -6.09
C ASP A 440 -35.91 3.68 -6.40
N ALA A 441 -35.36 4.63 -7.15
CA ALA A 441 -36.06 5.83 -7.57
C ALA A 441 -37.28 5.54 -8.47
N ALA A 442 -37.27 4.46 -9.26
CA ALA A 442 -38.41 4.11 -10.11
C ALA A 442 -39.64 3.69 -9.30
N SER A 443 -39.42 3.12 -8.12
CA SER A 443 -40.45 2.68 -7.17
C SER A 443 -40.77 3.74 -6.09
N GLY A 444 -40.20 4.94 -6.20
CA GLY A 444 -40.40 6.05 -5.26
C GLY A 444 -39.45 6.08 -4.05
N GLY A 445 -38.41 5.25 -4.04
CA GLY A 445 -37.31 5.30 -3.08
C GLY A 445 -36.36 6.48 -3.33
N ASP A 446 -35.45 6.73 -2.39
CA ASP A 446 -34.49 7.85 -2.46
C ASP A 446 -33.04 7.34 -2.37
N PRO A 447 -32.28 7.30 -3.48
CA PRO A 447 -30.86 6.92 -3.45
C PRO A 447 -30.00 7.81 -2.53
N LEU A 448 -30.34 9.09 -2.36
CA LEU A 448 -29.59 10.00 -1.48
C LEU A 448 -29.79 9.68 0.00
N LEU A 449 -30.88 9.01 0.38
CA LEU A 449 -31.10 8.56 1.74
C LEU A 449 -29.95 7.68 2.23
N TRP A 450 -29.43 6.77 1.40
CA TRP A 450 -28.25 5.96 1.75
C TRP A 450 -27.06 6.85 2.10
N SER A 451 -26.79 7.88 1.30
CA SER A 451 -25.67 8.80 1.54
C SER A 451 -25.80 9.51 2.88
N HIS A 452 -27.01 9.96 3.24
CA HIS A 452 -27.28 10.57 4.54
C HIS A 452 -27.06 9.58 5.69
N LEU A 453 -27.62 8.37 5.60
CA LEU A 453 -27.48 7.34 6.64
C LEU A 453 -26.01 6.90 6.81
N PHE A 454 -25.34 6.65 5.69
CA PHE A 454 -23.95 6.25 5.65
C PHE A 454 -23.05 7.33 6.25
N TRP A 455 -23.20 8.61 5.87
CA TRP A 455 -22.32 9.66 6.38
C TRP A 455 -22.66 10.14 7.78
N TYR A 456 -23.94 10.10 8.17
CA TYR A 456 -24.34 10.31 9.57
C TYR A 456 -23.63 9.34 10.52
N PHE A 457 -23.33 8.13 10.03
CA PHE A 457 -22.43 7.20 10.69
C PHE A 457 -20.95 7.49 10.41
N GLY A 458 -20.60 7.58 9.13
CA GLY A 458 -19.23 7.49 8.64
C GLY A 458 -18.36 8.66 9.10
N HIS A 459 -18.91 9.86 9.25
CA HIS A 459 -18.12 10.97 9.77
C HIS A 459 -17.86 10.89 11.28
N PRO A 460 -18.85 10.61 12.15
CA PRO A 460 -18.56 10.21 13.52
C PRO A 460 -17.58 9.05 13.62
N GLU A 461 -17.69 8.03 12.77
CA GLU A 461 -16.79 6.87 12.76
C GLU A 461 -15.33 7.27 12.51
N VAL A 462 -15.05 8.25 11.63
CA VAL A 462 -13.67 8.72 11.47
C VAL A 462 -13.11 9.36 12.76
N TYR A 463 -13.97 9.92 13.62
CA TYR A 463 -13.56 10.36 14.94
C TYR A 463 -13.44 9.21 15.94
N VAL A 464 -14.31 8.20 15.87
CA VAL A 464 -14.22 6.97 16.66
C VAL A 464 -12.86 6.30 16.47
N VAL A 465 -12.29 6.34 15.26
CA VAL A 465 -10.97 5.76 15.00
C VAL A 465 -9.78 6.65 15.39
N ILE A 466 -9.91 7.98 15.38
CA ILE A 466 -8.77 8.89 15.67
C ILE A 466 -8.70 9.34 17.13
N VAL A 467 -9.83 9.49 17.81
CA VAL A 467 -9.89 9.98 19.19
C VAL A 467 -9.14 9.03 20.15
N PRO A 468 -9.27 7.70 20.05
CA PRO A 468 -8.46 6.77 20.81
C PRO A 468 -6.95 6.96 20.61
N ALA A 469 -6.51 7.20 19.36
CA ALA A 469 -5.12 7.50 19.07
C ALA A 469 -4.67 8.80 19.78
N PHE A 470 -5.51 9.84 19.82
CA PHE A 470 -5.23 11.04 20.61
C PHE A 470 -5.04 10.72 22.10
N GLY A 471 -5.82 9.79 22.64
CA GLY A 471 -5.66 9.27 24.00
C GLY A 471 -4.27 8.67 24.21
N ILE A 472 -3.87 7.75 23.33
CA ILE A 472 -2.54 7.09 23.37
C ILE A 472 -1.42 8.15 23.34
N ILE A 473 -1.50 9.08 22.39
CA ILE A 473 -0.50 10.14 22.24
C ILE A 473 -0.41 11.00 23.50
N SER A 474 -1.54 11.27 24.15
CA SER A 474 -1.56 12.05 25.38
C SER A 474 -0.83 11.35 26.53
N GLU A 475 -1.05 10.04 26.73
CA GLU A 475 -0.36 9.25 27.74
C GLU A 475 1.16 9.15 27.46
N VAL A 476 1.52 8.88 26.20
CA VAL A 476 2.92 8.72 25.81
C VAL A 476 3.69 10.03 25.91
N ILE A 477 3.12 11.15 25.46
CA ILE A 477 3.78 12.47 25.55
C ILE A 477 3.97 12.86 27.01
N ALA A 478 2.96 12.69 27.86
CA ALA A 478 3.06 13.02 29.29
C ALA A 478 4.15 12.19 29.98
N THR A 479 4.15 10.88 29.76
CA THR A 479 5.15 9.96 30.33
C THR A 479 6.55 10.28 29.82
N SER A 480 6.69 10.46 28.51
CA SER A 480 7.99 10.71 27.87
C SER A 480 8.57 12.07 28.26
N ALA A 481 7.73 13.09 28.45
CA ALA A 481 8.15 14.42 28.90
C ALA A 481 8.39 14.50 30.41
N ARG A 482 8.00 13.46 31.18
CA ARG A 482 7.99 13.41 32.65
C ARG A 482 7.20 14.55 33.27
N ARG A 483 6.04 14.86 32.67
CA ARG A 483 5.19 15.98 33.07
C ARG A 483 3.72 15.59 33.01
N SER A 484 2.93 16.20 33.89
CA SER A 484 1.48 16.18 33.77
C SER A 484 1.03 16.82 32.45
N VAL A 485 -0.03 16.29 31.86
CA VAL A 485 -0.65 16.87 30.66
C VAL A 485 -1.01 18.34 30.91
N PHE A 486 -0.49 19.23 30.08
CA PHE A 486 -0.89 20.63 30.08
C PHE A 486 -2.34 20.76 29.61
N GLY A 487 -3.16 21.47 30.38
CA GLY A 487 -4.55 21.73 29.99
C GLY A 487 -5.44 20.49 29.98
N TYR A 488 -5.27 19.53 30.90
CA TYR A 488 -6.08 18.31 30.99
C TYR A 488 -7.60 18.54 30.79
N ARG A 489 -8.21 19.50 31.50
CA ARG A 489 -9.64 19.81 31.35
C ARG A 489 -9.98 20.31 29.93
N SER A 490 -9.11 21.11 29.35
CA SER A 490 -9.24 21.59 27.96
C SER A 490 -9.15 20.44 26.96
N MET A 491 -8.26 19.46 27.19
CA MET A 491 -8.19 18.24 26.38
C MET A 491 -9.48 17.42 26.45
N VAL A 492 -10.03 17.22 27.65
CA VAL A 492 -11.30 16.50 27.83
C VAL A 492 -12.45 17.22 27.12
N TYR A 493 -12.58 18.53 27.31
CA TYR A 493 -13.61 19.31 26.63
C TYR A 493 -13.42 19.35 25.10
N ALA A 494 -12.19 19.37 24.61
CA ALA A 494 -11.92 19.29 23.18
C ALA A 494 -12.36 17.95 22.59
N MET A 495 -12.07 16.83 23.25
CA MET A 495 -12.53 15.50 22.80
C MET A 495 -14.06 15.38 22.85
N ALA A 496 -14.69 15.79 23.96
CA ALA A 496 -16.15 15.77 24.07
C ALA A 496 -16.83 16.70 23.04
N GLY A 497 -16.25 17.88 22.80
CA GLY A 497 -16.71 18.84 21.80
C GLY A 497 -16.66 18.27 20.37
N ILE A 498 -15.57 17.59 20.00
CA ILE A 498 -15.49 16.84 18.73
C ILE A 498 -16.60 15.79 18.67
N GLY A 499 -16.84 15.09 19.78
CA GLY A 499 -17.93 14.12 19.92
C GLY A 499 -19.28 14.67 19.51
N ILE A 500 -19.64 15.86 20.01
CA ILE A 500 -20.92 16.51 19.71
C ILE A 500 -20.96 17.05 18.27
N VAL A 501 -19.91 17.76 17.85
CA VAL A 501 -19.88 18.43 16.54
C VAL A 501 -19.86 17.42 15.40
N SER A 502 -19.35 16.19 15.62
CA SER A 502 -19.30 15.12 14.62
C SER A 502 -20.65 14.81 13.95
N PHE A 503 -21.77 15.04 14.65
CA PHE A 503 -23.12 14.76 14.17
C PHE A 503 -23.74 15.88 13.31
N ILE A 504 -23.12 17.07 13.26
CA ILE A 504 -23.63 18.25 12.53
C ILE A 504 -22.69 18.71 11.40
N VAL A 505 -21.74 17.86 11.01
CA VAL A 505 -20.75 18.15 9.95
C VAL A 505 -20.73 17.09 8.84
N TYR A 506 -21.42 15.96 9.01
CA TYR A 506 -21.33 14.84 8.08
C TYR A 506 -21.66 15.18 6.63
N GLY A 507 -22.49 16.21 6.41
CA GLY A 507 -22.88 16.69 5.08
C GLY A 507 -21.73 17.21 4.23
N HIS A 508 -20.53 17.44 4.78
CA HIS A 508 -19.38 17.85 3.97
C HIS A 508 -18.92 16.77 2.99
N HIS A 509 -19.30 15.51 3.20
CA HIS A 509 -19.03 14.43 2.24
C HIS A 509 -20.02 14.43 1.07
N MET A 510 -20.98 15.34 1.09
CA MET A 510 -22.14 15.37 0.20
C MET A 510 -22.28 16.71 -0.52
N PHE A 511 -21.28 17.61 -0.49
CA PHE A 511 -21.39 18.93 -1.11
C PHE A 511 -21.64 18.90 -2.62
N THR A 512 -21.22 17.84 -3.30
CA THR A 512 -21.42 17.58 -4.74
C THR A 512 -22.66 16.71 -5.03
N SER A 513 -23.37 16.23 -4.01
CA SER A 513 -24.45 15.24 -4.15
C SER A 513 -25.79 15.79 -4.65
N GLY A 514 -25.97 17.11 -4.65
CA GLY A 514 -27.30 17.71 -4.86
C GLY A 514 -28.04 18.08 -3.58
N MET A 515 -27.50 17.82 -2.38
CA MET A 515 -28.12 18.17 -1.09
C MET A 515 -28.54 19.66 -0.97
N ASP A 516 -29.49 19.96 -0.07
CA ASP A 516 -30.06 21.30 0.14
C ASP A 516 -28.97 22.40 0.34
N PRO A 517 -29.05 23.55 -0.38
CA PRO A 517 -28.05 24.61 -0.28
C PRO A 517 -27.88 25.21 1.12
N THR A 518 -28.95 25.30 1.92
CA THR A 518 -28.88 25.82 3.30
C THR A 518 -28.09 24.85 4.17
N LEU A 519 -28.38 23.55 4.05
CA LEU A 519 -27.64 22.51 4.76
C LEU A 519 -26.16 22.48 4.34
N ARG A 520 -25.83 22.70 3.05
CA ARG A 520 -24.44 22.83 2.59
C ARG A 520 -23.73 23.99 3.28
N PHE A 521 -24.35 25.18 3.29
CA PHE A 521 -23.76 26.38 3.89
C PHE A 521 -23.52 26.21 5.40
N VAL A 522 -24.51 25.68 6.13
CA VAL A 522 -24.36 25.39 7.56
C VAL A 522 -23.23 24.40 7.80
N THR A 523 -23.20 23.31 7.02
CA THR A 523 -22.20 22.26 7.16
C THR A 523 -20.78 22.75 6.84
N MET A 524 -20.61 23.63 5.85
CA MET A 524 -19.33 24.29 5.58
C MET A 524 -18.82 25.01 6.84
N LEU A 525 -19.65 25.86 7.45
CA LEU A 525 -19.25 26.65 8.63
C LEU A 525 -18.95 25.76 9.84
N THR A 526 -19.82 24.79 10.13
CA THR A 526 -19.64 23.89 11.28
C THR A 526 -18.40 23.01 11.10
N THR A 527 -18.10 22.56 9.89
CA THR A 527 -16.90 21.75 9.61
C THR A 527 -15.62 22.57 9.79
N MET A 528 -15.59 23.82 9.35
CA MET A 528 -14.43 24.70 9.60
C MET A 528 -14.16 24.88 11.10
N LEU A 529 -15.22 24.96 11.93
CA LEU A 529 -15.08 25.11 13.39
C LEU A 529 -14.45 23.89 14.07
N VAL A 530 -14.53 22.69 13.48
CA VAL A 530 -13.92 21.47 14.04
C VAL A 530 -12.39 21.55 14.14
N ALA A 531 -11.76 22.38 13.29
CA ALA A 531 -10.33 22.61 13.34
C ALA A 531 -9.87 23.22 14.68
N VAL A 532 -10.73 23.98 15.36
CA VAL A 532 -10.39 24.69 16.61
C VAL A 532 -10.15 23.70 17.77
N PRO A 533 -11.09 22.79 18.15
CA PRO A 533 -10.83 21.77 19.16
C PRO A 533 -9.60 20.91 18.84
N THR A 534 -9.40 20.58 17.57
CA THR A 534 -8.26 19.77 17.13
C THR A 534 -6.93 20.52 17.32
N GLY A 535 -6.88 21.80 16.95
CA GLY A 535 -5.72 22.67 17.14
C GLY A 535 -5.36 22.86 18.62
N ILE A 536 -6.36 23.05 19.49
CA ILE A 536 -6.15 23.14 20.95
C ILE A 536 -5.38 21.92 21.47
N LYS A 537 -5.72 20.71 20.99
CA LYS A 537 -5.03 19.48 21.41
C LYS A 537 -3.57 19.45 20.97
N ILE A 538 -3.28 19.87 19.74
CA ILE A 538 -1.90 19.99 19.24
C ILE A 538 -1.09 20.94 20.12
N PHE A 539 -1.62 22.12 20.43
CA PHE A 539 -0.94 23.08 21.31
C PHE A 539 -0.77 22.56 22.74
N ASN A 540 -1.75 21.85 23.30
CA ASN A 540 -1.63 21.25 24.62
C ASN A 540 -0.54 20.17 24.68
N TRP A 541 -0.39 19.35 23.62
CA TRP A 541 0.73 18.39 23.55
C TRP A 541 2.08 19.09 23.44
N LEU A 542 2.20 20.13 22.60
CA LEU A 542 3.42 20.94 22.51
C LEU A 542 3.79 21.59 23.85
N MET A 543 2.80 22.13 24.57
CA MET A 543 2.99 22.71 25.89
C MET A 543 3.30 21.68 26.97
N THR A 544 2.80 20.45 26.85
CA THR A 544 3.17 19.34 27.74
C THR A 544 4.65 18.98 27.58
N MET A 545 5.18 19.00 26.36
CA MET A 545 6.60 18.78 26.07
C MET A 545 7.48 19.97 26.45
N ASN A 546 6.98 21.20 26.32
CA ASN A 546 7.73 22.43 26.59
C ASN A 546 8.19 22.46 28.06
N GLY A 547 9.50 22.52 28.28
CA GLY A 547 10.11 22.48 29.61
C GLY A 547 10.04 21.11 30.29
N GLY A 548 9.75 20.04 29.55
CA GLY A 548 9.91 18.65 29.99
C GLY A 548 11.28 18.08 29.63
N SER A 549 11.55 16.86 30.10
CA SER A 549 12.77 16.10 29.76
C SER A 549 12.38 14.89 28.92
N LEU A 550 12.35 15.08 27.59
CA LEU A 550 11.90 14.06 26.65
C LEU A 550 12.84 12.85 26.63
N VAL A 551 12.30 11.69 26.99
CA VAL A 551 12.95 10.39 26.84
C VAL A 551 12.74 9.90 25.40
N TYR A 552 13.78 10.00 24.58
CA TYR A 552 13.75 9.61 23.16
C TYR A 552 13.84 8.08 22.98
N ARG A 553 12.71 7.41 23.23
CA ARG A 553 12.49 5.98 22.93
C ARG A 553 11.62 5.84 21.69
N THR A 554 11.48 4.61 21.20
CA THR A 554 10.71 4.32 19.99
C THR A 554 9.27 4.85 20.08
N HIS A 555 8.57 4.66 21.20
CA HIS A 555 7.21 5.19 21.38
C HIS A 555 7.16 6.72 21.22
N THR A 556 8.17 7.44 21.71
CA THR A 556 8.27 8.91 21.58
C THR A 556 8.46 9.33 20.13
N LEU A 557 9.25 8.58 19.34
CA LEU A 557 9.41 8.85 17.92
C LEU A 557 8.10 8.71 17.15
N TRP A 558 7.32 7.67 17.43
CA TRP A 558 5.98 7.50 16.85
C TRP A 558 5.03 8.62 17.27
N ALA A 559 5.08 9.08 18.52
CA ALA A 559 4.29 10.21 18.98
C ALA A 559 4.66 11.53 18.27
N LEU A 560 5.95 11.79 18.06
CA LEU A 560 6.42 12.95 17.32
C LEU A 560 6.08 12.85 15.82
N GLY A 561 6.25 11.67 15.23
CA GLY A 561 5.84 11.39 13.86
C GLY A 561 4.35 11.65 13.65
N PHE A 562 3.52 11.14 14.56
CA PHE A 562 2.08 11.42 14.61
C PHE A 562 1.79 12.93 14.61
N LEU A 563 2.44 13.72 15.46
CA LEU A 563 2.19 15.17 15.52
C LEU A 563 2.47 15.83 14.16
N VAL A 564 3.57 15.48 13.50
CA VAL A 564 3.93 16.02 12.19
C VAL A 564 2.91 15.60 11.12
N THR A 565 2.67 14.30 10.98
CA THR A 565 1.81 13.77 9.92
C THR A 565 0.36 14.17 10.11
N PHE A 566 -0.15 14.13 11.33
CA PHE A 566 -1.52 14.51 11.63
C PHE A 566 -1.75 16.01 11.42
N THR A 567 -0.79 16.88 11.74
CA THR A 567 -0.90 18.32 11.44
C THR A 567 -0.92 18.58 9.94
N LEU A 568 -0.06 17.92 9.15
CA LEU A 568 -0.08 18.05 7.68
C LEU A 568 -1.41 17.54 7.08
N GLY A 569 -1.94 16.45 7.63
CA GLY A 569 -3.28 15.94 7.30
C GLY A 569 -4.39 16.93 7.66
N GLY A 570 -4.34 17.55 8.82
CA GLY A 570 -5.31 18.57 9.24
C GLY A 570 -5.28 19.79 8.31
N ILE A 571 -4.09 20.25 7.90
CA ILE A 571 -3.95 21.38 6.97
C ILE A 571 -4.56 21.07 5.61
N SER A 572 -4.29 19.89 5.04
CA SER A 572 -4.94 19.46 3.78
C SER A 572 -6.45 19.27 3.94
N GLY A 573 -6.92 18.91 5.14
CA GLY A 573 -8.34 18.77 5.46
C GLY A 573 -9.12 20.08 5.35
N MET A 574 -8.48 21.21 5.64
CA MET A 574 -9.12 22.53 5.64
C MET A 574 -9.57 23.02 4.26
N PHE A 575 -9.14 22.37 3.18
CA PHE A 575 -9.65 22.66 1.84
C PHE A 575 -11.06 22.09 1.62
N PHE A 576 -11.39 20.92 2.18
CA PHE A 576 -12.68 20.25 1.99
C PHE A 576 -13.91 20.96 2.58
N PRO A 577 -13.87 21.63 3.73
CA PRO A 577 -15.03 22.40 4.16
C PRO A 577 -15.34 23.59 3.26
N SER A 578 -14.36 24.10 2.48
CA SER A 578 -14.61 25.14 1.49
C SER A 578 -15.29 24.53 0.26
N MET A 579 -16.60 24.79 0.09
CA MET A 579 -17.36 24.28 -1.06
C MET A 579 -16.72 24.60 -2.41
N ALA A 580 -16.08 25.77 -2.55
CA ALA A 580 -15.41 26.17 -3.77
C ALA A 580 -14.18 25.30 -4.08
N MET A 581 -13.44 24.90 -3.05
CA MET A 581 -12.28 24.02 -3.21
C MET A 581 -12.70 22.56 -3.32
N ASP A 582 -13.69 22.12 -2.54
CA ASP A 582 -14.22 20.77 -2.59
C ASP A 582 -14.73 20.42 -3.98
N LEU A 583 -15.40 21.34 -4.69
CA LEU A 583 -15.83 21.09 -6.07
C LEU A 583 -14.68 20.59 -6.99
N HIS A 584 -13.45 21.03 -6.75
CA HIS A 584 -12.27 20.64 -7.52
C HIS A 584 -11.53 19.42 -6.95
N PHE A 585 -11.51 19.27 -5.62
CA PHE A 585 -10.77 18.19 -4.96
C PHE A 585 -11.61 16.95 -4.64
N HIS A 586 -12.93 17.06 -4.69
CA HIS A 586 -13.87 15.98 -4.46
C HIS A 586 -13.60 14.82 -5.42
N GLU A 587 -13.58 13.60 -4.90
CA GLU A 587 -13.25 12.38 -5.65
C GLU A 587 -11.92 12.42 -6.44
N SER A 588 -10.96 13.25 -6.04
CA SER A 588 -9.58 13.23 -6.57
C SER A 588 -8.61 12.47 -5.67
N TYR A 589 -7.38 12.27 -6.12
CA TYR A 589 -6.30 11.79 -5.27
C TYR A 589 -5.96 12.73 -4.10
N PHE A 590 -6.42 13.99 -4.12
CA PHE A 590 -6.24 14.91 -3.00
C PHE A 590 -7.02 14.45 -1.76
N VAL A 591 -8.26 13.97 -1.93
CA VAL A 591 -9.04 13.42 -0.81
C VAL A 591 -8.45 12.10 -0.30
N VAL A 592 -7.93 11.28 -1.21
CA VAL A 592 -7.21 10.05 -0.86
C VAL A 592 -5.98 10.39 -0.02
N ALA A 593 -5.18 11.36 -0.45
CA ALA A 593 -3.98 11.80 0.25
C ALA A 593 -4.31 12.37 1.64
N HIS A 594 -5.25 13.31 1.72
CA HIS A 594 -5.69 13.92 2.98
C HIS A 594 -6.14 12.85 3.98
N PHE A 595 -7.05 11.97 3.56
CA PHE A 595 -7.62 10.96 4.44
C PHE A 595 -6.57 9.97 4.94
N HIS A 596 -5.65 9.52 4.08
CA HIS A 596 -4.55 8.67 4.53
C HIS A 596 -3.58 9.43 5.45
N TYR A 597 -3.44 10.74 5.26
CA TYR A 597 -2.62 11.55 6.15
C TYR A 597 -3.12 11.54 7.60
N VAL A 598 -4.43 11.69 7.77
CA VAL A 598 -5.07 11.70 9.09
C VAL A 598 -5.37 10.31 9.65
N LEU A 599 -5.59 9.31 8.80
CA LEU A 599 -5.91 7.95 9.26
C LEU A 599 -4.66 7.11 9.49
N VAL A 600 -3.74 7.02 8.52
CA VAL A 600 -2.52 6.23 8.67
C VAL A 600 -1.52 7.00 9.52
N GLY A 601 -1.23 8.26 9.17
CA GLY A 601 -0.36 9.13 9.98
C GLY A 601 -0.96 9.54 11.32
N GLY A 602 -2.28 9.37 11.51
CA GLY A 602 -2.94 9.57 12.79
C GLY A 602 -3.19 8.27 13.55
N THR A 603 -4.23 7.52 13.18
CA THR A 603 -4.62 6.29 13.87
C THR A 603 -3.53 5.22 13.83
N VAL A 604 -2.98 4.86 12.67
CA VAL A 604 -2.00 3.75 12.58
C VAL A 604 -0.71 4.09 13.32
N PHE A 605 -0.19 5.32 13.16
CA PHE A 605 1.00 5.77 13.90
C PHE A 605 0.74 5.86 15.41
N GLY A 606 -0.45 6.32 15.82
CA GLY A 606 -0.88 6.31 17.21
C GLY A 606 -0.98 4.90 17.79
N LEU A 607 -1.46 3.93 17.00
CA LEU A 607 -1.49 2.53 17.41
C LEU A 607 -0.09 1.92 17.51
N PHE A 608 0.82 2.19 16.56
CA PHE A 608 2.23 1.78 16.70
C PHE A 608 2.91 2.42 17.91
N CYS A 609 2.62 3.69 18.19
CA CYS A 609 3.04 4.36 19.42
C CYS A 609 2.57 3.57 20.66
N GLY A 610 1.28 3.19 20.70
CA GLY A 610 0.69 2.36 21.75
C GLY A 610 1.31 0.97 21.87
N VAL A 611 1.62 0.30 20.75
CA VAL A 611 2.33 -0.98 20.74
C VAL A 611 3.68 -0.83 21.42
N TYR A 612 4.53 0.10 21.00
CA TYR A 612 5.85 0.26 21.59
C TYR A 612 5.80 0.71 23.06
N TYR A 613 4.75 1.42 23.47
CA TYR A 613 4.56 1.89 24.84
C TYR A 613 4.04 0.78 25.78
N TRP A 614 3.00 0.04 25.38
CA TRP A 614 2.35 -0.96 26.23
C TRP A 614 2.81 -2.40 26.00
N PHE A 615 3.62 -2.69 24.99
CA PHE A 615 4.15 -4.04 24.77
C PHE A 615 4.84 -4.65 26.01
N PRO A 616 5.64 -3.91 26.80
CA PRO A 616 6.19 -4.43 28.04
C PRO A 616 5.12 -4.91 29.03
N LYS A 617 4.01 -4.17 29.15
CA LYS A 617 2.88 -4.51 30.01
C LYS A 617 2.15 -5.75 29.50
N MET A 618 1.95 -5.87 28.19
CA MET A 618 1.22 -7.00 27.60
C MET A 618 2.02 -8.31 27.58
N SER A 619 3.33 -8.23 27.34
CA SER A 619 4.19 -9.41 27.10
C SER A 619 5.14 -9.76 28.24
N GLY A 620 5.39 -8.82 29.18
CA GLY A 620 6.46 -8.96 30.17
C GLY A 620 7.87 -8.85 29.60
N LYS A 621 8.03 -8.38 28.35
CA LYS A 621 9.31 -8.27 27.64
C LYS A 621 9.49 -6.89 27.03
N MET A 622 10.72 -6.40 27.01
CA MET A 622 11.08 -5.14 26.33
C MET A 622 11.30 -5.37 24.82
N LEU A 623 10.76 -4.48 23.98
CA LEU A 623 11.08 -4.43 22.55
C LEU A 623 12.52 -3.95 22.32
N ASN A 624 13.13 -4.38 21.21
CA ASN A 624 14.42 -3.87 20.80
C ASN A 624 14.28 -2.45 20.21
N GLU A 625 14.91 -1.47 20.88
CA GLU A 625 14.85 -0.07 20.45
C GLU A 625 15.51 0.18 19.09
N LYS A 626 16.57 -0.53 18.70
CA LYS A 626 17.22 -0.32 17.39
C LYS A 626 16.29 -0.74 16.25
N LEU A 627 15.66 -1.90 16.38
CA LEU A 627 14.64 -2.36 15.43
C LEU A 627 13.42 -1.45 15.45
N GLY A 628 13.05 -0.94 16.63
CA GLY A 628 11.98 0.03 16.80
C GLY A 628 12.20 1.32 16.03
N VAL A 629 13.39 1.92 16.17
CA VAL A 629 13.81 3.11 15.43
C VAL A 629 13.89 2.82 13.93
N LEU A 630 14.42 1.66 13.53
CA LEU A 630 14.49 1.26 12.12
C LEU A 630 13.09 1.17 11.50
N HIS A 631 12.14 0.52 12.20
CA HIS A 631 10.74 0.46 11.78
C HIS A 631 10.17 1.87 11.62
N PHE A 632 10.34 2.74 12.62
CA PHE A 632 9.86 4.12 12.55
C PHE A 632 10.43 4.89 11.35
N LEU A 633 11.75 4.89 11.16
CA LEU A 633 12.39 5.67 10.09
C LEU A 633 11.97 5.19 8.70
N THR A 634 11.97 3.87 8.47
CA THR A 634 11.54 3.32 7.18
C THR A 634 10.06 3.59 6.93
N ALA A 635 9.19 3.35 7.92
CA ALA A 635 7.76 3.62 7.80
C ALA A 635 7.48 5.11 7.56
N PHE A 636 8.07 6.01 8.35
CA PHE A 636 7.84 7.45 8.27
C PHE A 636 8.24 8.04 6.91
N VAL A 637 9.42 7.67 6.40
CA VAL A 637 9.92 8.19 5.11
C VAL A 637 9.08 7.67 3.95
N THR A 638 8.86 6.35 3.90
CA THR A 638 8.12 5.72 2.80
C THR A 638 6.66 6.15 2.79
N TYR A 639 6.03 6.26 3.96
CA TYR A 639 4.69 6.82 4.13
C TYR A 639 4.53 8.20 3.49
N ASN A 640 5.43 9.14 3.80
CA ASN A 640 5.38 10.48 3.20
C ASN A 640 5.64 10.40 1.68
N GLY A 641 6.52 9.50 1.24
CA GLY A 641 6.76 9.20 -0.17
C GLY A 641 5.56 8.63 -0.91
N ILE A 642 4.57 8.06 -0.22
CA ILE A 642 3.31 7.60 -0.82
C ILE A 642 2.33 8.77 -0.92
N PHE A 643 1.97 9.36 0.23
CA PHE A 643 0.78 10.20 0.31
C PHE A 643 1.04 11.67 0.03
N TRP A 644 2.25 12.19 0.26
CA TRP A 644 2.53 13.59 -0.10
C TRP A 644 2.39 13.80 -1.61
N PRO A 645 3.00 12.95 -2.47
CA PRO A 645 2.80 13.03 -3.92
C PRO A 645 1.35 12.95 -4.38
N MET A 646 0.51 12.17 -3.69
CA MET A 646 -0.90 12.03 -4.06
C MET A 646 -1.67 13.35 -3.95
N HIS A 647 -1.30 14.28 -3.07
CA HIS A 647 -1.88 15.62 -3.08
C HIS A 647 -1.61 16.32 -4.41
N ARG A 648 -0.39 16.23 -4.92
CA ARG A 648 -0.02 16.82 -6.22
C ARG A 648 -0.78 16.18 -7.37
N LEU A 649 -0.90 14.84 -7.38
CA LEU A 649 -1.71 14.13 -8.37
C LEU A 649 -3.18 14.57 -8.32
N GLY A 650 -3.73 14.80 -7.13
CA GLY A 650 -5.07 15.33 -6.94
C GLY A 650 -5.24 16.75 -7.47
N VAL A 651 -4.27 17.64 -7.24
CA VAL A 651 -4.27 19.01 -7.81
C VAL A 651 -4.21 18.98 -9.35
N TRP A 652 -3.51 18.02 -9.93
CA TRP A 652 -3.50 17.79 -11.38
C TRP A 652 -4.78 17.17 -11.93
N GLY A 653 -5.75 16.83 -11.07
CA GLY A 653 -7.04 16.28 -11.48
C GLY A 653 -7.07 14.76 -11.61
N MET A 654 -6.10 14.03 -11.06
CA MET A 654 -6.17 12.56 -11.03
C MET A 654 -7.35 12.12 -10.15
N ALA A 655 -8.40 11.60 -10.77
CA ALA A 655 -9.57 11.08 -10.08
C ALA A 655 -9.25 9.77 -9.34
N ARG A 656 -9.90 9.56 -8.19
CA ARG A 656 -9.78 8.29 -7.44
C ARG A 656 -10.64 7.20 -8.09
N ARG A 657 -10.41 5.93 -7.74
CA ARG A 657 -11.19 4.77 -8.21
C ARG A 657 -11.13 4.51 -9.73
N HIS A 658 -10.16 5.08 -10.42
CA HIS A 658 -9.87 4.69 -11.81
C HIS A 658 -8.84 3.57 -11.85
N HIS A 659 -9.10 2.52 -12.64
CA HIS A 659 -8.18 1.38 -12.80
C HIS A 659 -6.90 1.73 -13.56
N THR A 660 -6.94 2.82 -14.34
CA THR A 660 -5.83 3.31 -15.14
C THR A 660 -5.88 4.84 -15.19
N TYR A 661 -4.80 5.45 -15.65
CA TYR A 661 -4.71 6.88 -15.87
C TYR A 661 -4.05 7.15 -17.22
N PHE A 662 -4.41 8.28 -17.82
CA PHE A 662 -3.88 8.72 -19.10
C PHE A 662 -2.92 9.88 -18.87
N ILE A 663 -1.85 9.92 -19.65
CA ILE A 663 -0.90 11.04 -19.67
C ILE A 663 -1.01 11.75 -21.03
N SER A 664 -0.83 13.07 -21.03
CA SER A 664 -0.69 13.83 -22.28
C SER A 664 0.57 13.37 -22.98
N VAL A 665 0.48 12.98 -24.25
CA VAL A 665 1.64 12.77 -25.12
C VAL A 665 1.95 14.06 -25.89
N ASP A 666 3.22 14.32 -26.15
CA ASP A 666 3.70 15.57 -26.77
C ASP A 666 3.07 15.84 -28.16
N GLU A 667 2.94 17.13 -28.48
CA GLU A 667 2.39 17.77 -29.69
C GLU A 667 2.08 16.85 -30.90
N VAL A 668 0.79 16.65 -31.21
CA VAL A 668 0.41 16.26 -32.58
C VAL A 668 0.53 17.50 -33.45
N ARG A 669 1.53 17.54 -34.35
CA ARG A 669 1.64 18.59 -35.36
C ARG A 669 0.78 18.24 -36.57
N GLY A 670 -0.15 19.12 -36.91
CA GLY A 670 -0.92 19.02 -38.16
C GLY A 670 -0.01 19.13 -39.39
N VAL A 671 -0.56 18.83 -40.56
CA VAL A 671 0.15 18.85 -41.86
C VAL A 671 0.80 20.22 -42.15
N ASP A 672 0.28 21.30 -41.54
CA ASP A 672 0.77 22.68 -41.69
C ASP A 672 1.70 23.14 -40.55
N GLY A 673 2.11 22.24 -39.65
CA GLY A 673 2.93 22.58 -38.48
C GLY A 673 2.18 23.25 -37.33
N GLU A 674 0.84 23.32 -37.40
CA GLU A 674 0.00 23.76 -36.29
C GLU A 674 0.03 22.73 -35.15
N VAL A 675 0.29 23.20 -33.93
CA VAL A 675 0.25 22.37 -32.72
C VAL A 675 -1.21 22.07 -32.38
N ILE A 676 -1.65 20.87 -32.70
CA ILE A 676 -2.93 20.33 -32.24
C ILE A 676 -2.63 19.63 -30.91
N THR A 677 -2.59 20.38 -29.82
CA THR A 677 -2.78 19.76 -28.50
C THR A 677 -4.27 19.45 -28.38
N GLU A 678 -4.69 18.28 -28.85
CA GLU A 678 -5.90 17.68 -28.29
C GLU A 678 -5.57 17.32 -26.84
N ALA A 679 -5.78 18.27 -25.94
CA ALA A 679 -5.84 17.99 -24.52
C ALA A 679 -7.00 17.02 -24.32
N VAL A 680 -6.71 15.72 -24.32
CA VAL A 680 -7.67 14.70 -23.91
C VAL A 680 -8.14 15.11 -22.52
N ILE A 681 -9.40 15.48 -22.39
CA ILE A 681 -9.99 15.94 -21.12
C ILE A 681 -9.73 14.85 -20.07
N GLY A 682 -9.00 15.19 -19.01
CA GLY A 682 -8.61 14.25 -17.95
C GLY A 682 -7.23 13.61 -18.10
N ALA A 683 -6.46 13.94 -19.15
CA ALA A 683 -5.06 13.52 -19.25
C ALA A 683 -4.17 14.27 -18.26
N LEU A 684 -3.31 13.54 -17.55
CA LEU A 684 -2.36 14.07 -16.59
C LEU A 684 -1.05 14.51 -17.28
N PRO A 685 -0.25 15.38 -16.66
CA PRO A 685 1.09 15.68 -17.15
C PRO A 685 1.95 14.41 -17.30
N PRO A 686 2.92 14.35 -18.25
CA PRO A 686 3.75 13.16 -18.46
C PRO A 686 4.47 12.69 -17.19
N GLU A 687 4.84 13.64 -16.30
CA GLU A 687 5.53 13.32 -15.05
C GLU A 687 4.65 12.50 -14.08
N ALA A 688 3.32 12.51 -14.24
CA ALA A 688 2.41 11.74 -13.41
C ALA A 688 2.70 10.23 -13.44
N ALA A 689 3.26 9.72 -14.54
CA ALA A 689 3.73 8.34 -14.60
C ALA A 689 4.91 8.08 -13.65
N GLY A 690 5.89 8.99 -13.63
CA GLY A 690 7.02 8.91 -12.70
C GLY A 690 6.60 9.04 -11.24
N TRP A 691 5.65 9.92 -10.93
CA TRP A 691 5.08 10.04 -9.59
C TRP A 691 4.35 8.77 -9.16
N ASN A 692 3.53 8.16 -10.03
CA ASN A 692 2.82 6.93 -9.70
C ASN A 692 3.78 5.75 -9.47
N MET A 693 4.81 5.61 -10.30
CA MET A 693 5.87 4.62 -10.07
C MET A 693 6.55 4.82 -8.71
N PHE A 694 6.95 6.06 -8.40
CA PHE A 694 7.58 6.40 -7.11
C PHE A 694 6.68 6.05 -5.92
N ILE A 695 5.41 6.44 -5.98
CA ILE A 695 4.40 6.10 -4.97
C ILE A 695 4.30 4.58 -4.79
N THR A 696 4.29 3.81 -5.88
CA THR A 696 4.20 2.34 -5.81
C THR A 696 5.42 1.72 -5.16
N VAL A 697 6.63 2.19 -5.49
CA VAL A 697 7.86 1.74 -4.81
C VAL A 697 7.81 2.07 -3.31
N CYS A 698 7.41 3.28 -2.95
CA CYS A 698 7.26 3.66 -1.54
C CYS A 698 6.17 2.83 -0.83
N ALA A 699 5.07 2.48 -1.50
CA ALA A 699 4.02 1.63 -0.95
C ALA A 699 4.53 0.22 -0.62
N ILE A 700 5.32 -0.37 -1.52
CA ILE A 700 5.96 -1.67 -1.28
C ILE A 700 6.92 -1.60 -0.09
N LEU A 701 7.77 -0.58 -0.03
CA LEU A 701 8.70 -0.39 1.09
C LEU A 701 7.98 -0.15 2.42
N PHE A 702 6.89 0.63 2.42
CA PHE A 702 6.07 0.85 3.61
C PHE A 702 5.42 -0.46 4.09
N PHE A 703 4.88 -1.27 3.18
CA PHE A 703 4.36 -2.60 3.53
C PHE A 703 5.42 -3.46 4.20
N PHE A 704 6.60 -3.58 3.60
CA PHE A 704 7.70 -4.37 4.15
C PHE A 704 8.24 -3.82 5.47
N SER A 705 8.15 -2.51 5.72
CA SER A 705 8.57 -1.92 7.00
C SER A 705 7.82 -2.52 8.19
N ASN A 706 6.57 -2.96 8.03
CA ASN A 706 5.79 -3.58 9.10
C ASN A 706 6.36 -4.94 9.54
N PHE A 707 7.08 -5.66 8.66
CA PHE A 707 7.76 -6.90 9.04
C PHE A 707 8.91 -6.65 10.02
N ILE A 708 9.44 -5.43 10.09
CA ILE A 708 10.44 -5.05 11.11
C ILE A 708 9.79 -5.08 12.49
N LEU A 709 8.54 -4.62 12.64
CA LEU A 709 7.79 -4.75 13.89
C LEU A 709 7.59 -6.23 14.25
N VAL A 710 7.13 -7.03 13.30
CA VAL A 710 6.90 -8.48 13.51
C VAL A 710 8.19 -9.16 13.96
N ALA A 711 9.31 -8.92 13.27
CA ALA A 711 10.61 -9.44 13.65
C ALA A 711 11.03 -8.97 15.05
N ASN A 712 10.81 -7.69 15.38
CA ASN A 712 11.11 -7.15 16.71
C ASN A 712 10.30 -7.86 17.81
N VAL A 713 8.99 -8.04 17.60
CA VAL A 713 8.11 -8.77 18.53
C VAL A 713 8.62 -10.19 18.74
N ILE A 714 8.87 -10.96 17.67
CA ILE A 714 9.35 -12.34 17.76
C ILE A 714 10.69 -12.42 18.50
N ILE A 715 11.66 -11.58 18.11
CA ILE A 715 12.99 -11.54 18.73
C ILE A 715 12.87 -11.18 20.22
N SER A 716 12.04 -10.23 20.58
CA SER A 716 11.86 -9.80 21.97
C SER A 716 11.07 -10.79 22.82
N LEU A 717 10.12 -11.54 22.26
CA LEU A 717 9.45 -12.61 23.00
C LEU A 717 10.44 -13.73 23.36
N VAL A 718 11.35 -14.08 22.44
CA VAL A 718 12.34 -15.15 22.66
C VAL A 718 13.54 -14.68 23.50
N ARG A 719 14.09 -13.50 23.19
CA ARG A 719 15.39 -13.03 23.73
C ARG A 719 15.31 -11.69 24.45
N GLY A 720 14.13 -11.08 24.54
CA GLY A 720 13.97 -9.77 25.16
C GLY A 720 14.23 -9.80 26.66
N GLN A 721 14.71 -8.66 27.16
CA GLN A 721 14.87 -8.42 28.59
C GLN A 721 13.50 -8.45 29.27
N LYS A 722 13.46 -8.97 30.51
CA LYS A 722 12.23 -8.98 31.32
C LYS A 722 11.81 -7.54 31.60
N ALA A 723 10.55 -7.22 31.35
CA ALA A 723 9.99 -5.91 31.65
C ALA A 723 9.75 -5.77 33.17
N PRO A 724 10.14 -4.64 33.79
CA PRO A 724 9.64 -4.28 35.12
C PRO A 724 8.14 -3.96 35.07
N ALA A 725 7.53 -3.79 36.26
CA ALA A 725 6.13 -3.36 36.40
C ALA A 725 5.88 -2.02 35.69
N ASP A 726 6.80 -1.07 35.87
CA ASP A 726 6.81 0.25 35.26
C ASP A 726 8.16 0.53 34.59
N PRO A 727 8.29 0.26 33.28
CA PRO A 727 9.53 0.51 32.54
C PRO A 727 9.75 1.99 32.20
N TRP A 728 8.71 2.83 32.27
CA TRP A 728 8.73 4.18 31.73
C TRP A 728 8.65 5.28 32.81
N GLY A 729 8.27 4.93 34.04
CA GLY A 729 7.92 5.90 35.07
C GLY A 729 6.53 6.48 34.83
N GLY A 730 5.56 5.65 34.43
CA GLY A 730 4.19 6.03 34.12
C GLY A 730 3.37 6.34 35.38
N TRP A 731 2.32 7.15 35.24
CA TRP A 731 1.60 7.74 36.39
C TRP A 731 0.22 7.10 36.64
N SER A 732 -0.26 6.31 35.69
CA SER A 732 -1.56 5.67 35.66
C SER A 732 -1.53 4.25 36.24
N PHE A 733 -2.69 3.75 36.68
CA PHE A 733 -2.80 2.51 37.46
C PHE A 733 -2.30 1.25 36.73
N GLU A 734 -2.27 1.20 35.41
CA GLU A 734 -1.73 0.06 34.66
C GLU A 734 -0.27 -0.24 35.03
N TRP A 735 0.50 0.77 35.46
CA TRP A 735 1.89 0.64 35.86
C TRP A 735 2.08 0.16 37.31
N MET A 736 1.01 0.10 38.11
CA MET A 736 1.03 -0.46 39.47
C MET A 736 0.98 -2.00 39.50
N THR A 737 0.68 -2.63 38.37
CA THR A 737 0.58 -4.09 38.25
C THR A 737 1.90 -4.71 37.75
N SER A 738 2.06 -6.03 37.88
CA SER A 738 3.16 -6.75 37.24
C SER A 738 3.10 -6.67 35.70
N SER A 739 4.16 -7.13 35.05
CA SER A 739 4.26 -7.21 33.58
C SER A 739 4.56 -8.66 33.18
N PRO A 740 3.59 -9.44 32.68
CA PRO A 740 2.17 -9.08 32.51
C PRO A 740 1.37 -9.02 33.83
N PRO A 741 0.20 -8.36 33.86
CA PRO A 741 -0.67 -8.30 35.03
C PRO A 741 -1.28 -9.67 35.39
N PRO A 742 -1.62 -9.91 36.67
CA PRO A 742 -2.35 -11.11 37.07
C PRO A 742 -3.81 -11.09 36.56
N THR A 743 -4.52 -12.20 36.78
CA THR A 743 -5.97 -12.28 36.55
C THR A 743 -6.63 -12.80 37.83
N PRO A 744 -7.55 -12.04 38.47
CA PRO A 744 -7.99 -10.67 38.12
C PRO A 744 -6.85 -9.64 38.18
N SER A 745 -7.02 -8.52 37.47
CA SER A 745 -5.96 -7.50 37.31
C SER A 745 -5.72 -6.68 38.58
N PHE A 746 -6.78 -6.44 39.34
CA PHE A 746 -6.79 -5.77 40.65
C PHE A 746 -7.75 -6.48 41.60
N GLY A 747 -7.48 -6.37 42.90
CA GLY A 747 -8.33 -6.90 43.95
C GLY A 747 -8.50 -8.42 43.97
N ARG A 748 -9.23 -8.91 44.97
CA ARG A 748 -9.68 -10.31 45.07
C ARG A 748 -11.19 -10.36 45.24
N PHE A 749 -11.82 -11.38 44.65
CA PHE A 749 -13.26 -11.57 44.72
C PHE A 749 -13.61 -12.63 45.77
N GLU A 750 -14.26 -12.22 46.85
CA GLU A 750 -14.64 -13.08 47.98
C GLU A 750 -16.07 -12.72 48.43
N ASN A 751 -16.90 -13.70 48.79
CA ASN A 751 -18.26 -13.49 49.32
C ASN A 751 -19.19 -12.59 48.46
N GLY A 752 -18.95 -12.50 47.15
CA GLY A 752 -19.76 -11.67 46.24
C GLY A 752 -19.29 -10.22 46.11
N GLU A 753 -18.20 -9.84 46.77
CA GLU A 753 -17.65 -8.48 46.76
C GLU A 753 -16.16 -8.46 46.35
N TRP A 754 -15.72 -7.31 45.86
CA TRP A 754 -14.31 -7.07 45.53
C TRP A 754 -13.60 -6.41 46.72
N TYR A 755 -12.47 -7.00 47.13
CA TYR A 755 -11.58 -6.47 48.15
C TYR A 755 -10.24 -6.05 47.53
N ASP A 756 -9.52 -5.15 48.21
CA ASP A 756 -8.17 -4.68 47.83
C ASP A 756 -8.08 -4.02 46.44
N LEU A 757 -9.15 -3.34 46.02
CA LEU A 757 -9.10 -2.47 44.84
C LEU A 757 -8.24 -1.23 45.12
N PRO A 758 -7.51 -0.71 44.10
CA PRO A 758 -6.79 0.54 44.26
C PRO A 758 -7.77 1.70 44.53
N THR A 759 -7.38 2.62 45.40
CA THR A 759 -8.13 3.85 45.68
C THR A 759 -7.31 5.04 45.20
N LEU A 760 -7.91 5.95 44.43
CA LEU A 760 -7.28 7.20 44.04
C LEU A 760 -7.46 8.24 45.14
N THR A 761 -6.37 8.60 45.82
CA THR A 761 -6.35 9.65 46.84
C THR A 761 -5.99 11.01 46.24
N ASP A 762 -6.57 12.10 46.75
CA ASP A 762 -6.18 13.45 46.31
C ASP A 762 -4.81 13.82 46.91
N ALA A 763 -3.79 13.94 46.05
CA ALA A 763 -2.47 14.39 46.47
C ALA A 763 -2.47 15.81 47.04
N ASN A 764 -3.54 16.59 46.86
CA ASN A 764 -3.73 17.94 47.38
C ASN A 764 -4.76 17.99 48.52
N GLU A 765 -5.05 16.90 49.24
CA GLU A 765 -6.03 16.90 50.33
C GLU A 765 -5.78 18.00 51.39
N HIS A 766 -4.52 18.40 51.56
CA HIS A 766 -4.08 19.51 52.41
C HIS A 766 -4.44 20.91 51.86
N ILE A 767 -4.70 21.04 50.55
CA ILE A 767 -5.15 22.26 49.85
C ILE A 767 -6.68 22.21 49.59
N ALA A 768 -7.29 21.02 49.57
CA ALA A 768 -8.74 20.86 49.37
C ALA A 768 -9.60 21.52 50.48
N HIS A 769 -8.99 21.77 51.64
CA HIS A 769 -9.57 22.55 52.73
C HIS A 769 -9.28 24.06 52.66
N GLU A 770 -8.49 24.52 51.69
CA GLU A 770 -8.35 25.94 51.42
C GLU A 770 -9.56 26.44 50.61
N PRO A 771 -10.31 27.44 51.12
CA PRO A 771 -11.43 27.99 50.39
C PRO A 771 -10.96 28.54 49.04
N SER A 772 -11.70 28.24 47.97
CA SER A 772 -11.42 28.81 46.64
C SER A 772 -11.38 30.34 46.70
N LYS A 773 -10.79 31.05 45.73
CA LYS A 773 -10.84 32.53 45.72
C LYS A 773 -12.28 33.07 45.82
N LEU A 774 -13.25 32.34 45.27
CA LEU A 774 -14.67 32.65 45.40
C LEU A 774 -15.20 32.31 46.80
N GLY A 775 -14.74 31.21 47.41
CA GLY A 775 -15.04 30.81 48.78
C GLY A 775 -14.44 31.74 49.84
N ILE A 776 -13.23 32.26 49.63
CA ILE A 776 -12.58 33.32 50.43
C ILE A 776 -13.37 34.62 50.31
N TRP A 777 -13.84 34.94 49.10
CA TRP A 777 -14.65 36.12 48.86
C TRP A 777 -16.04 36.01 49.52
N PHE A 778 -16.69 34.86 49.42
CA PHE A 778 -17.95 34.57 50.12
C PHE A 778 -17.78 34.51 51.64
N SER A 779 -16.69 33.94 52.16
CA SER A 779 -16.44 33.89 53.60
C SER A 779 -16.19 35.30 54.16
N LYS A 780 -15.54 36.18 53.39
CA LYS A 780 -15.40 37.61 53.73
C LYS A 780 -16.72 38.38 53.74
N LEU A 781 -17.73 37.92 52.97
CA LEU A 781 -19.09 38.48 53.00
C LEU A 781 -19.94 37.93 54.15
N MET A 782 -19.57 36.78 54.71
CA MET A 782 -20.36 36.02 55.69
C MET A 782 -19.81 36.11 57.12
N VAL A 783 -18.62 36.68 57.31
CA VAL A 783 -18.06 36.97 58.63
C VAL A 783 -18.31 38.44 58.93
N ALA A 784 -19.16 38.72 59.92
CA ALA A 784 -19.29 40.07 60.47
C ALA A 784 -17.92 40.55 60.95
N ASP A 785 -17.57 41.78 60.63
CA ASP A 785 -16.37 42.44 61.14
C ASP A 785 -16.28 42.18 62.65
N LYS A 786 -15.25 41.42 63.06
CA LYS A 786 -14.92 41.33 64.48
C LYS A 786 -14.51 42.74 64.88
N GLU A 787 -15.31 43.33 65.76
CA GLU A 787 -14.94 44.51 66.52
C GLU A 787 -13.51 44.33 67.03
N GLU A 788 -12.66 45.31 66.70
CA GLU A 788 -11.41 45.54 67.42
C GLU A 788 -11.76 45.70 68.90
N VAL A 789 -11.46 44.66 69.68
CA VAL A 789 -11.38 44.79 71.13
C VAL A 789 -9.91 45.04 71.44
N ASP A 790 -9.58 46.31 71.66
CA ASP A 790 -8.43 46.71 72.45
C ASP A 790 -8.52 46.03 73.83
N ASN A 791 -7.55 45.15 74.13
CA ASN A 791 -6.90 44.96 75.43
C ASN A 791 -5.74 43.96 75.33
#